data_AF-A0A1R1LXA6-F1
#
_entry.id   AF-A0A1R1LXA6-F1
#
_cell.length_a   1.000
_cell.length_b   1.000
_cell.length_c   1.000
_cell.angle_alpha   90.00
_cell.angle_beta   90.00
_cell.angle_gamma   90.00
#
_symmetry.space_group_name_H-M   'P 1'
#
loop_
_entity.id
_entity.type
_entity.pdbx_description
1 polymer ?
#
loop_
_entity_poly.entity_id
_entity_poly.type
_entity_poly.pdbx_seq_one_letter_code
_entity_poly.pdbx_strand_id
1 'polypeptide(L)'
;MNILLVGGAVRDKLLNYPVYDRDWVVVGATVEQMLKLNYQAVGKEFPVFLHPKTKEEYALARTERKSGHGYKGFEFYASPEVTLEQDLQRRDLTINAMAEDRQGNIFDPYGGQKDLAARLLRHVSPAFSEDPLRVLRVARFAARFKHLGFSVARETIELMASIARSGELKHLTPERVWAELERALTENSPERFFLVLEQSQALAELFPEIQQILSSPVREQALTALKRSCQLTDTATARFATLCYFIKKSIEDSNQHKNSAAKARQNKDQSRGNGNNIDKEDIPRYQAILQSMLERLKAPNEYKALCLLVQQRCDQLLEINSLSTEEKLRLYEGLDIQRRPQRLPLFLICARAIAKWSSRTDSFNQEQALQQLRDIIEAIQPREIAAAGFKGKALGTELRNRRLQAIDRQTNLLIQSNLFNGPDDSSYYFLFAHGAGAGMEHSFMESVAHQLGEKGIRVIRFEFPYMLKTRETGKRRPPDRAPKLLEAFESQVKELLDSKQNSNPSQGGVNKPDIKLVIGGKSMGGRFASLLAAEQGKHLGIDGVICLGFPFHPQGKPERYRGEHLHSIQIPTLIIQGERDSFGTREEVESYPTSPDVCYQFLEDGDHSFKPRKASGFTEQQHISSAVEAMAEFIKKL
;
A
#
# COMPACT_ATOMS: atom_id res chain seq x y z
N MET A 1 20.69 -5.60 -54.92
CA MET A 1 20.12 -5.65 -53.56
C MET A 1 19.94 -4.23 -53.04
N ASN A 2 18.78 -3.93 -52.49
CA ASN A 2 18.51 -2.65 -51.81
C ASN A 2 18.40 -2.92 -50.32
N ILE A 3 19.20 -2.21 -49.52
CA ILE A 3 19.24 -2.33 -48.06
C ILE A 3 18.58 -1.09 -47.49
N LEU A 4 17.51 -1.28 -46.74
CA LEU A 4 16.71 -0.19 -46.19
C LEU A 4 16.54 -0.38 -44.69
N LEU A 5 16.66 0.70 -43.92
CA LEU A 5 16.33 0.71 -42.50
C LEU A 5 14.81 0.64 -42.37
N VAL A 6 14.26 -0.19 -41.49
CA VAL A 6 12.80 -0.39 -41.40
C VAL A 6 12.30 -0.39 -39.97
N GLY A 7 10.98 -0.24 -39.82
CA GLY A 7 10.30 -0.53 -38.56
C GLY A 7 10.51 0.52 -37.48
N GLY A 8 10.82 0.03 -36.27
CA GLY A 8 10.91 0.87 -35.08
C GLY A 8 12.00 1.94 -35.18
N ALA A 9 13.10 1.66 -35.89
CA ALA A 9 14.20 2.60 -36.04
C ALA A 9 13.80 3.87 -36.81
N VAL A 10 13.05 3.71 -37.91
CA VAL A 10 12.55 4.83 -38.72
C VAL A 10 11.52 5.64 -37.92
N ARG A 11 10.58 4.95 -37.27
CA ARG A 11 9.57 5.58 -36.39
C ARG A 11 10.22 6.40 -35.28
N ASP A 12 11.15 5.79 -34.54
CA ASP A 12 11.77 6.40 -33.36
C ASP A 12 12.63 7.60 -33.78
N LYS A 13 13.34 7.50 -34.92
CA LYS A 13 14.06 8.64 -35.52
C LYS A 13 13.11 9.81 -35.84
N LEU A 14 11.98 9.55 -36.50
CA LEU A 14 10.99 10.58 -36.84
C LEU A 14 10.30 11.19 -35.61
N LEU A 15 10.16 10.41 -34.53
CA LEU A 15 9.64 10.89 -33.25
C LEU A 15 10.67 11.66 -32.41
N ASN A 16 11.92 11.74 -32.86
CA ASN A 16 13.06 12.17 -32.04
C ASN A 16 13.13 11.39 -30.72
N TYR A 17 12.91 10.08 -30.80
CA TYR A 17 12.92 9.13 -29.69
C TYR A 17 14.17 8.25 -29.78
N PRO A 18 14.73 7.77 -28.65
CA PRO A 18 15.92 6.93 -28.66
C PRO A 18 15.75 5.67 -29.54
N VAL A 19 16.68 5.47 -30.47
CA VAL A 19 16.77 4.28 -31.32
C VAL A 19 17.76 3.31 -30.69
N TYR A 20 17.25 2.17 -30.22
CA TYR A 20 18.08 1.14 -29.58
C TYR A 20 18.51 0.05 -30.56
N ASP A 21 17.58 -0.40 -31.41
CA ASP A 21 17.81 -1.47 -32.39
C ASP A 21 17.57 -0.95 -33.80
N ARG A 22 18.40 -1.39 -34.74
CA ARG A 22 18.30 -1.08 -36.17
C ARG A 22 18.05 -2.36 -36.95
N ASP A 23 16.83 -2.47 -37.44
CA ASP A 23 16.41 -3.57 -38.29
C ASP A 23 16.52 -3.15 -39.76
N TRP A 24 17.15 -3.99 -40.57
CA TRP A 24 17.33 -3.75 -41.99
C TRP A 24 16.55 -4.78 -42.81
N VAL A 25 15.89 -4.32 -43.88
CA VAL A 25 15.33 -5.19 -44.91
C VAL A 25 16.21 -5.17 -46.15
N VAL A 26 16.39 -6.34 -46.75
CA VAL A 26 17.13 -6.52 -47.99
C VAL A 26 16.18 -7.00 -49.08
N VAL A 27 15.96 -6.13 -50.08
CA VAL A 27 15.09 -6.37 -51.23
C VAL A 27 15.94 -6.78 -52.44
N GLY A 28 15.48 -7.78 -53.19
CA GLY A 28 16.16 -8.26 -54.41
C GLY A 28 17.51 -8.93 -54.12
N ALA A 29 17.60 -9.70 -53.03
CA ALA A 29 18.75 -10.54 -52.71
C ALA A 29 18.34 -11.99 -52.42
N THR A 30 19.26 -12.94 -52.63
CA THR A 30 19.08 -14.35 -52.24
C THR A 30 19.87 -14.70 -50.98
N VAL A 31 19.53 -15.84 -50.36
CA VAL A 31 20.28 -16.39 -49.23
C VAL A 31 21.75 -16.63 -49.61
N GLU A 32 22.03 -17.19 -50.80
CA GLU A 32 23.43 -17.42 -51.21
C GLU A 32 24.21 -16.11 -51.36
N GLN A 33 23.57 -15.05 -51.84
CA GLN A 33 24.20 -13.73 -51.94
C GLN A 33 24.55 -13.15 -50.56
N MET A 34 23.65 -13.27 -49.58
CA MET A 34 23.91 -12.82 -48.20
C MET A 34 25.08 -13.59 -47.58
N LEU A 35 25.11 -14.92 -47.75
CA LEU A 35 26.21 -15.76 -47.24
C LEU A 35 27.55 -15.45 -47.93
N LYS A 36 27.55 -15.19 -49.24
CA LYS A 36 28.76 -14.74 -49.98
C LYS A 36 29.31 -13.41 -49.46
N LEU A 37 28.46 -12.56 -48.88
CA LEU A 37 28.84 -11.28 -48.26
C LEU A 37 29.24 -11.42 -46.79
N ASN A 38 29.47 -12.65 -46.31
CA ASN A 38 29.82 -12.98 -44.91
C ASN A 38 28.76 -12.60 -43.88
N TYR A 39 27.49 -12.49 -44.27
CA TYR A 39 26.41 -12.36 -43.30
C TYR A 39 26.14 -13.71 -42.63
N GLN A 40 25.90 -13.69 -41.32
CA GLN A 40 25.69 -14.90 -40.53
C GLN A 40 24.19 -15.17 -40.36
N ALA A 41 23.68 -16.28 -40.89
CA ALA A 41 22.28 -16.65 -40.73
C ALA A 41 21.92 -16.94 -39.26
N VAL A 42 20.74 -16.46 -38.83
CA VAL A 42 20.19 -16.64 -37.48
C VAL A 42 18.80 -17.24 -37.57
N GLY A 43 18.57 -18.30 -36.79
CA GLY A 43 17.32 -19.04 -36.81
C GLY A 43 17.25 -20.08 -37.92
N LYS A 44 16.29 -21.00 -37.82
CA LYS A 44 16.11 -22.11 -38.77
C LYS A 44 14.94 -21.91 -39.75
N GLU A 45 13.97 -21.08 -39.38
CA GLU A 45 12.70 -20.92 -40.11
C GLU A 45 12.62 -19.62 -40.94
N PHE A 46 13.51 -18.65 -40.67
CA PHE A 46 13.45 -17.31 -41.25
C PHE A 46 14.82 -16.86 -41.79
N PRO A 47 14.90 -16.27 -43.00
CA PRO A 47 16.15 -15.76 -43.54
C PRO A 47 16.51 -14.39 -42.92
N VAL A 48 16.88 -14.40 -41.64
CA VAL A 48 17.46 -13.28 -40.91
C VAL A 48 18.96 -13.50 -40.78
N PHE A 49 19.74 -12.44 -40.98
CA PHE A 49 21.18 -12.50 -40.93
C PHE A 49 21.78 -11.39 -40.08
N LEU A 50 22.89 -11.68 -39.38
CA LEU A 50 23.68 -10.66 -38.70
C LEU A 50 24.76 -10.12 -39.61
N HIS A 51 24.89 -8.80 -39.64
CA HIS A 51 25.95 -8.13 -40.37
C HIS A 51 27.33 -8.48 -39.78
N PRO A 52 28.35 -8.78 -40.60
CA PRO A 52 29.64 -9.30 -40.12
C PRO A 52 30.35 -8.40 -39.10
N LYS A 53 30.27 -7.08 -39.29
CA LYS A 53 30.93 -6.07 -38.44
C LYS A 53 30.04 -5.54 -37.30
N THR A 54 28.90 -4.95 -37.65
CA THR A 54 27.99 -4.29 -36.70
C THR A 54 27.14 -5.25 -35.88
N LYS A 55 26.97 -6.50 -36.34
CA LYS A 55 26.03 -7.48 -35.75
C LYS A 55 24.57 -7.03 -35.73
N GLU A 56 24.20 -6.02 -36.51
CA GLU A 56 22.81 -5.61 -36.73
C GLU A 56 22.05 -6.65 -37.56
N GLU A 57 20.71 -6.69 -37.43
CA GLU A 57 19.84 -7.68 -38.07
C GLU A 57 19.38 -7.26 -39.48
N TYR A 58 19.54 -8.16 -40.45
CA TYR A 58 19.19 -7.99 -41.86
C TYR A 58 18.26 -9.11 -42.30
N ALA A 59 17.01 -8.79 -42.61
CA ALA A 59 16.02 -9.75 -43.06
C ALA A 59 15.78 -9.62 -44.58
N LEU A 60 15.69 -10.75 -45.29
CA LEU A 60 15.20 -10.73 -46.68
C LEU A 60 13.72 -10.35 -46.71
N ALA A 61 13.32 -9.54 -47.70
CA ALA A 61 11.92 -9.22 -47.95
C ALA A 61 11.10 -10.49 -48.20
N ARG A 62 9.91 -10.57 -47.59
CA ARG A 62 9.07 -11.78 -47.65
C ARG A 62 7.59 -11.49 -47.59
N THR A 63 6.81 -12.44 -48.08
CA THR A 63 5.37 -12.53 -47.83
C THR A 63 5.08 -13.67 -46.86
N GLU A 64 3.95 -13.56 -46.16
CA GLU A 64 3.49 -14.55 -45.18
C GLU A 64 2.12 -15.06 -45.67
N ARG A 65 1.92 -16.37 -45.71
CA ARG A 65 0.61 -16.96 -46.03
C ARG A 65 0.16 -17.87 -44.90
N LYS A 66 -1.05 -17.63 -44.39
CA LYS A 66 -1.66 -18.49 -43.37
C LYS A 66 -2.05 -19.84 -44.00
N SER A 67 -1.37 -20.91 -43.57
CA SER A 67 -1.61 -22.31 -43.96
C SER A 67 -2.30 -23.13 -42.85
N GLY A 68 -2.50 -22.57 -41.65
CA GLY A 68 -3.21 -23.21 -40.54
C GLY A 68 -3.46 -22.28 -39.34
N HIS A 69 -3.95 -22.83 -38.22
CA HIS A 69 -4.11 -22.09 -36.97
C HIS A 69 -2.81 -22.08 -36.15
N GLY A 70 -2.58 -20.98 -35.42
CA GLY A 70 -1.39 -20.80 -34.58
C GLY A 70 -0.10 -20.44 -35.34
N TYR A 71 0.99 -20.24 -34.60
CA TYR A 71 2.24 -19.68 -35.18
C TYR A 71 2.97 -20.61 -36.16
N LYS A 72 2.69 -21.92 -36.16
CA LYS A 72 3.25 -22.88 -37.12
C LYS A 72 2.46 -22.95 -38.44
N GLY A 73 1.33 -22.25 -38.52
CA GLY A 73 0.49 -22.18 -39.70
C GLY A 73 0.87 -21.06 -40.66
N PHE A 74 2.15 -20.72 -40.77
CA PHE A 74 2.63 -19.70 -41.71
C PHE A 74 3.66 -20.31 -42.66
N GLU A 75 3.42 -20.17 -43.96
CA GLU A 75 4.44 -20.42 -44.98
C GLU A 75 5.10 -19.08 -45.33
N PHE A 76 6.43 -19.04 -45.23
CA PHE A 76 7.22 -17.87 -45.56
C PHE A 76 7.76 -18.00 -46.97
N TYR A 77 7.40 -17.05 -47.84
CA TYR A 77 7.95 -16.96 -49.17
C TYR A 77 8.90 -15.77 -49.25
N ALA A 78 10.20 -16.08 -49.21
CA ALA A 78 11.27 -15.11 -49.44
C ALA A 78 11.83 -15.33 -50.84
N SER A 79 11.60 -14.37 -51.73
CA SER A 79 12.07 -14.38 -53.11
C SER A 79 12.63 -13.00 -53.46
N PRO A 80 13.65 -12.91 -54.35
CA PRO A 80 14.10 -11.63 -54.90
C PRO A 80 12.99 -10.79 -55.54
N GLU A 81 11.88 -11.42 -55.93
CA GLU A 81 10.70 -10.79 -56.52
C GLU A 81 9.80 -10.09 -55.49
N VAL A 82 9.95 -10.38 -54.20
CA VAL A 82 9.15 -9.74 -53.15
C VAL A 82 9.53 -8.27 -53.05
N THR A 83 8.53 -7.42 -53.26
CA THR A 83 8.71 -5.96 -53.21
C THR A 83 8.78 -5.45 -51.78
N LEU A 84 9.36 -4.27 -51.60
CA LEU A 84 9.36 -3.56 -50.31
C LEU A 84 7.92 -3.35 -49.79
N GLU A 85 7.00 -2.95 -50.67
CA GLU A 85 5.61 -2.68 -50.32
C GLU A 85 4.94 -3.92 -49.73
N GLN A 86 5.12 -5.10 -50.35
CA GLN A 86 4.61 -6.38 -49.83
C GLN A 86 5.21 -6.74 -48.46
N ASP A 87 6.49 -6.48 -48.21
CA ASP A 87 7.11 -6.70 -46.89
C ASP A 87 6.58 -5.73 -45.82
N LEU A 88 6.30 -4.47 -46.21
CA LEU A 88 5.72 -3.49 -45.31
C LEU A 88 4.25 -3.81 -45.00
N GLN A 89 3.50 -4.38 -45.95
CA GLN A 89 2.07 -4.71 -45.83
C GLN A 89 1.76 -5.66 -44.66
N ARG A 90 2.66 -6.62 -44.42
CA ARG A 90 2.53 -7.65 -43.37
C ARG A 90 2.86 -7.15 -41.97
N ARG A 91 3.23 -5.87 -41.79
CA ARG A 91 3.60 -5.33 -40.48
C ARG A 91 2.35 -5.04 -39.64
N ASP A 92 2.58 -4.76 -38.36
CA ASP A 92 1.49 -4.53 -37.41
C ASP A 92 0.85 -3.15 -37.58
N LEU A 93 1.65 -2.09 -37.50
CA LEU A 93 1.18 -0.70 -37.50
C LEU A 93 1.77 0.10 -38.67
N THR A 94 1.00 1.05 -39.20
CA THR A 94 1.43 1.99 -40.26
C THR A 94 2.72 2.72 -39.88
N ILE A 95 2.81 3.16 -38.63
CA ILE A 95 4.01 3.82 -38.08
C ILE A 95 5.25 2.91 -38.02
N ASN A 96 5.09 1.58 -38.14
CA ASN A 96 6.19 0.61 -38.24
C ASN A 96 6.37 0.10 -39.67
N ALA A 97 5.55 0.54 -40.62
CA ALA A 97 5.53 0.12 -42.01
C ALA A 97 6.14 1.18 -42.93
N MET A 98 7.26 1.76 -42.48
CA MET A 98 8.08 2.71 -43.23
C MET A 98 9.49 2.16 -43.41
N ALA A 99 10.15 2.58 -44.48
CA ALA A 99 11.55 2.25 -44.76
C ALA A 99 12.36 3.51 -45.11
N GLU A 100 13.63 3.54 -44.77
CA GLU A 100 14.55 4.64 -45.07
C GLU A 100 15.77 4.11 -45.84
N ASP A 101 16.14 4.79 -46.93
CA ASP A 101 17.39 4.49 -47.65
C ASP A 101 18.63 5.17 -47.03
N ARG A 102 19.80 4.95 -47.63
CA ARG A 102 21.06 5.54 -47.16
C ARG A 102 21.15 7.04 -47.40
N GLN A 103 20.33 7.58 -48.29
CA GLN A 103 20.24 9.00 -48.61
C GLN A 103 19.27 9.73 -47.66
N GLY A 104 18.52 8.99 -46.85
CA GLY A 104 17.53 9.52 -45.91
C GLY A 104 16.13 9.67 -46.51
N ASN A 105 15.88 9.14 -47.71
CA ASN A 105 14.54 9.15 -48.30
C ASN A 105 13.67 8.09 -47.63
N ILE A 106 12.44 8.48 -47.27
CA ILE A 106 11.49 7.61 -46.57
C ILE A 106 10.45 7.09 -47.56
N PHE A 107 10.34 5.76 -47.62
CA PHE A 107 9.30 5.03 -48.33
C PHE A 107 8.17 4.70 -47.35
N ASP A 108 6.99 5.28 -47.61
CA ASP A 108 5.81 5.15 -46.74
C ASP A 108 4.53 4.90 -47.57
N PRO A 109 4.33 3.68 -48.10
CA PRO A 109 3.16 3.36 -48.93
C PRO A 109 1.83 3.34 -48.14
N TYR A 110 1.89 3.23 -46.80
CA TYR A 110 0.71 3.06 -45.95
C TYR A 110 0.39 4.27 -45.06
N GLY A 111 1.07 5.41 -45.26
CA GLY A 111 0.77 6.65 -44.56
C GLY A 111 1.18 6.67 -43.08
N GLY A 112 2.21 5.91 -42.70
CA GLY A 112 2.80 5.90 -41.38
C GLY A 112 3.25 7.27 -40.87
N GLN A 113 3.79 8.15 -41.72
CA GLN A 113 4.19 9.51 -41.32
C GLN A 113 2.97 10.36 -40.90
N LYS A 114 1.85 10.20 -41.61
CA LYS A 114 0.59 10.90 -41.29
C LYS A 114 0.04 10.44 -39.95
N ASP A 115 0.02 9.13 -39.71
CA ASP A 115 -0.44 8.55 -38.45
C ASP A 115 0.51 8.89 -37.29
N LEU A 116 1.82 8.97 -37.56
CA LEU A 116 2.82 9.40 -36.59
C LEU A 116 2.60 10.84 -36.14
N ALA A 117 2.36 11.75 -37.09
CA ALA A 117 2.03 13.15 -36.81
C ALA A 117 0.71 13.28 -36.04
N ALA A 118 -0.30 12.46 -36.39
CA ALA A 118 -1.59 12.42 -35.71
C ALA A 118 -1.58 11.67 -34.37
N ARG A 119 -0.45 11.05 -33.98
CA ARG A 119 -0.33 10.20 -32.78
C ARG A 119 -1.34 9.05 -32.77
N LEU A 120 -1.49 8.37 -33.91
CA LEU A 120 -2.43 7.25 -34.08
C LEU A 120 -1.70 5.92 -34.30
N LEU A 121 -2.14 4.88 -33.59
CA LEU A 121 -1.74 3.49 -33.82
C LEU A 121 -2.80 2.85 -34.72
N ARG A 122 -2.49 2.78 -36.02
CA ARG A 122 -3.37 2.17 -37.04
C ARG A 122 -2.75 0.92 -37.62
N HIS A 123 -3.56 -0.12 -37.82
CA HIS A 123 -3.12 -1.33 -38.54
C HIS A 123 -2.78 -1.02 -40.00
N VAL A 124 -1.82 -1.75 -40.58
CA VAL A 124 -1.36 -1.52 -41.96
C VAL A 124 -2.39 -1.94 -43.01
N SER A 125 -2.91 -3.16 -42.86
CA SER A 125 -3.75 -3.80 -43.88
C SER A 125 -4.60 -4.92 -43.29
N PRO A 126 -5.57 -5.49 -44.03
CA PRO A 126 -6.34 -6.65 -43.58
C PRO A 126 -5.49 -7.88 -43.19
N ALA A 127 -4.24 -7.97 -43.66
CA ALA A 127 -3.28 -9.00 -43.26
C ALA A 127 -2.96 -8.95 -41.75
N PHE A 128 -3.36 -7.89 -41.04
CA PHE A 128 -3.29 -7.83 -39.58
C PHE A 128 -3.98 -9.01 -38.89
N SER A 129 -5.09 -9.51 -39.44
CA SER A 129 -5.82 -10.65 -38.87
C SER A 129 -5.10 -11.99 -39.01
N GLU A 130 -4.02 -12.06 -39.78
CA GLU A 130 -3.27 -13.30 -39.99
C GLU A 130 -2.50 -13.73 -38.73
N ASP A 131 -1.91 -12.79 -37.98
CA ASP A 131 -1.24 -13.04 -36.69
C ASP A 131 -2.02 -12.39 -35.53
N PRO A 132 -2.81 -13.17 -34.77
CA PRO A 132 -3.57 -12.67 -33.62
C PRO A 132 -2.69 -12.05 -32.52
N LEU A 133 -1.38 -12.33 -32.49
CA LEU A 133 -0.45 -11.68 -31.55
C LEU A 133 -0.41 -10.16 -31.75
N ARG A 134 -0.73 -9.66 -32.94
CA ARG A 134 -0.75 -8.21 -33.22
C ARG A 134 -1.73 -7.46 -32.32
N VAL A 135 -2.79 -8.10 -31.82
CA VAL A 135 -3.70 -7.53 -30.80
C VAL A 135 -2.93 -7.14 -29.53
N LEU A 136 -2.09 -8.04 -29.01
CA LEU A 136 -1.23 -7.78 -27.85
C LEU A 136 -0.15 -6.74 -28.14
N ARG A 137 0.45 -6.79 -29.34
CA ARG A 137 1.48 -5.82 -29.75
C ARG A 137 0.93 -4.40 -29.84
N VAL A 138 -0.26 -4.21 -30.40
CA VAL A 138 -0.92 -2.89 -30.45
C VAL A 138 -1.21 -2.37 -29.05
N ALA A 139 -1.73 -3.21 -28.16
CA ALA A 139 -1.93 -2.85 -26.75
C ALA A 139 -0.61 -2.45 -26.06
N ARG A 140 0.50 -3.16 -26.35
CA ARG A 140 1.83 -2.82 -25.82
C ARG A 140 2.32 -1.48 -26.37
N PHE A 141 2.16 -1.22 -27.66
CA PHE A 141 2.51 0.08 -28.25
C PHE A 141 1.67 1.23 -27.67
N ALA A 142 0.40 0.97 -27.36
CA ALA A 142 -0.45 1.94 -26.66
C ALA A 142 0.06 2.26 -25.25
N ALA A 143 0.59 1.26 -24.52
CA ALA A 143 1.25 1.48 -23.24
C ALA A 143 2.58 2.25 -23.40
N ARG A 144 3.42 1.87 -24.36
CA ARG A 144 4.71 2.50 -24.64
C ARG A 144 4.57 3.98 -24.99
N PHE A 145 3.67 4.31 -25.92
CA PHE A 145 3.57 5.66 -26.49
C PHE A 145 2.49 6.54 -25.86
N LYS A 146 1.87 6.09 -24.77
CA LYS A 146 0.84 6.87 -24.07
C LYS A 146 1.33 8.26 -23.65
N HIS A 147 2.56 8.35 -23.13
CA HIS A 147 3.18 9.60 -22.70
C HIS A 147 3.45 10.57 -23.85
N LEU A 148 3.53 10.08 -25.09
CA LEU A 148 3.66 10.88 -26.31
C LEU A 148 2.31 11.27 -26.93
N GLY A 149 1.20 10.99 -26.24
CA GLY A 149 -0.15 11.33 -26.70
C GLY A 149 -0.78 10.33 -27.68
N PHE A 150 -0.18 9.15 -27.89
CA PHE A 150 -0.73 8.18 -28.83
C PHE A 150 -2.07 7.59 -28.38
N SER A 151 -2.91 7.30 -29.37
CA SER A 151 -4.18 6.57 -29.22
C SER A 151 -4.33 5.51 -30.32
N VAL A 152 -5.15 4.49 -30.10
CA VAL A 152 -5.43 3.46 -31.11
C VAL A 152 -6.56 3.94 -32.01
N ALA A 153 -6.39 3.82 -33.32
CA ALA A 153 -7.41 4.22 -34.28
C ALA A 153 -8.67 3.35 -34.14
N ARG A 154 -9.85 3.94 -34.36
CA ARG A 154 -11.15 3.28 -34.11
C ARG A 154 -11.31 1.98 -34.91
N GLU A 155 -11.02 2.02 -36.19
CA GLU A 155 -11.10 0.86 -37.07
C GLU A 155 -10.06 -0.23 -36.71
N THR A 156 -8.97 0.14 -36.04
CA THR A 156 -8.02 -0.84 -35.50
C THR A 156 -8.58 -1.54 -34.26
N ILE A 157 -9.26 -0.82 -33.36
CA ILE A 157 -9.99 -1.43 -32.24
C ILE A 157 -11.09 -2.36 -32.75
N GLU A 158 -11.85 -1.94 -33.77
CA GLU A 158 -12.91 -2.75 -34.39
C GLU A 158 -12.34 -4.04 -35.01
N LEU A 159 -11.20 -3.94 -35.71
CA LEU A 159 -10.50 -5.11 -36.26
C LEU A 159 -10.01 -6.05 -35.16
N MET A 160 -9.38 -5.52 -34.11
CA MET A 160 -8.95 -6.31 -32.94
C MET A 160 -10.14 -7.02 -32.27
N ALA A 161 -11.29 -6.36 -32.18
CA ALA A 161 -12.52 -6.96 -31.66
C ALA A 161 -13.10 -8.05 -32.58
N SER A 162 -12.93 -7.93 -33.89
CA SER A 162 -13.30 -9.02 -34.82
C SER A 162 -12.41 -10.25 -34.62
N ILE A 163 -11.10 -10.06 -34.40
CA ILE A 163 -10.14 -11.14 -34.12
C ILE A 163 -10.47 -11.82 -32.79
N ALA A 164 -10.74 -11.05 -31.73
CA ALA A 164 -11.16 -11.63 -30.44
C ALA A 164 -12.43 -12.49 -30.59
N ARG A 165 -13.46 -11.97 -31.28
CA ARG A 165 -14.71 -12.72 -31.50
C ARG A 165 -14.54 -13.98 -32.34
N SER A 166 -13.53 -14.03 -33.21
CA SER A 166 -13.23 -15.22 -34.03
C SER A 166 -12.71 -16.41 -33.20
N GLY A 167 -12.24 -16.19 -31.97
CA GLY A 167 -11.64 -17.22 -31.12
C GLY A 167 -10.16 -17.52 -31.43
N GLU A 168 -9.57 -16.83 -32.40
CA GLU A 168 -8.17 -17.02 -32.81
C GLU A 168 -7.17 -16.74 -31.67
N LEU A 169 -7.54 -15.89 -30.69
CA LEU A 169 -6.68 -15.59 -29.54
C LEU A 169 -6.44 -16.81 -28.64
N LYS A 170 -7.34 -17.79 -28.59
CA LYS A 170 -7.16 -19.04 -27.81
C LYS A 170 -6.04 -19.92 -28.35
N HIS A 171 -5.70 -19.75 -29.61
CA HIS A 171 -4.64 -20.52 -30.27
C HIS A 171 -3.25 -19.91 -30.08
N LEU A 172 -3.14 -18.76 -29.40
CA LEU A 172 -1.86 -18.19 -29.03
C LEU A 172 -1.16 -19.04 -27.97
N THR A 173 0.12 -19.33 -28.20
CA THR A 173 0.96 -20.01 -27.21
C THR A 173 1.17 -19.13 -25.97
N PRO A 174 1.06 -19.66 -24.75
CA PRO A 174 1.25 -18.89 -23.53
C PRO A 174 2.57 -18.11 -23.46
N GLU A 175 3.66 -18.66 -24.00
CA GLU A 175 4.98 -18.01 -24.01
C GLU A 175 4.99 -16.70 -24.81
N ARG A 176 4.28 -16.66 -25.95
CA ARG A 176 4.15 -15.44 -26.77
C ARG A 176 3.25 -14.41 -26.09
N VAL A 177 2.17 -14.87 -25.44
CA VAL A 177 1.29 -14.00 -24.64
C VAL A 177 2.06 -13.38 -23.47
N TRP A 178 2.83 -14.20 -22.76
CA TRP A 178 3.68 -13.77 -21.65
C TRP A 178 4.72 -12.74 -22.08
N ALA A 179 5.43 -12.98 -23.19
CA ALA A 179 6.46 -12.06 -23.67
C ALA A 179 5.91 -10.66 -24.00
N GLU A 180 4.69 -10.56 -24.55
CA GLU A 180 4.06 -9.25 -24.79
C GLU A 180 3.54 -8.61 -23.49
N LEU A 181 2.98 -9.40 -22.58
CA LEU A 181 2.54 -8.93 -21.25
C LEU A 181 3.72 -8.38 -20.43
N GLU A 182 4.82 -9.12 -20.36
CA GLU A 182 6.02 -8.74 -19.62
C GLU A 182 6.61 -7.43 -20.15
N ARG A 183 6.76 -7.31 -21.47
CA ARG A 183 7.21 -6.05 -22.09
C ARG A 183 6.24 -4.92 -21.80
N ALA A 184 4.94 -5.14 -21.93
CA ALA A 184 3.94 -4.11 -21.63
C ALA A 184 4.01 -3.63 -20.18
N LEU A 185 4.28 -4.53 -19.24
CA LEU A 185 4.46 -4.19 -17.82
C LEU A 185 5.71 -3.34 -17.56
N THR A 186 6.74 -3.40 -18.40
CA THR A 186 7.94 -2.54 -18.28
C THR A 186 7.75 -1.14 -18.85
N GLU A 187 6.70 -0.89 -19.64
CA GLU A 187 6.44 0.43 -20.24
C GLU A 187 6.02 1.47 -19.19
N ASN A 188 6.03 2.76 -19.56
CA ASN A 188 5.67 3.88 -18.66
C ASN A 188 4.18 3.94 -18.28
N SER A 189 3.30 3.31 -19.06
CA SER A 189 1.85 3.32 -18.84
C SER A 189 1.24 1.93 -19.07
N PRO A 190 1.64 0.92 -18.28
CA PRO A 190 1.25 -0.47 -18.48
C PRO A 190 -0.26 -0.68 -18.29
N GLU A 191 -0.94 0.18 -17.54
CA GLU A 191 -2.39 0.14 -17.42
C GLU A 191 -3.09 0.29 -18.77
N ARG A 192 -2.44 0.98 -19.73
CA ARG A 192 -3.03 1.23 -21.04
C ARG A 192 -3.08 -0.01 -21.91
N PHE A 193 -2.19 -0.97 -21.70
CA PHE A 193 -2.24 -2.28 -22.31
C PHE A 193 -3.58 -2.98 -22.01
N PHE A 194 -3.93 -3.10 -20.72
CA PHE A 194 -5.17 -3.76 -20.31
C PHE A 194 -6.42 -3.00 -20.77
N LEU A 195 -6.39 -1.67 -20.74
CA LEU A 195 -7.51 -0.84 -21.18
C LEU A 195 -7.77 -0.96 -22.69
N VAL A 196 -6.73 -1.09 -23.51
CA VAL A 196 -6.90 -1.32 -24.95
C VAL A 196 -7.45 -2.73 -25.23
N LEU A 197 -6.97 -3.75 -24.52
CA LEU A 197 -7.51 -5.10 -24.64
C LEU A 197 -8.97 -5.19 -24.19
N GLU A 198 -9.36 -4.41 -23.18
CA GLU A 198 -10.75 -4.28 -22.75
C GLU A 198 -11.61 -3.64 -23.84
N GLN A 199 -11.14 -2.52 -24.41
CA GLN A 199 -11.81 -1.82 -25.52
C GLN A 199 -12.01 -2.72 -26.75
N SER A 200 -11.04 -3.60 -27.03
CA SER A 200 -11.12 -4.55 -28.15
C SER A 200 -11.78 -5.88 -27.77
N GLN A 201 -12.37 -6.02 -26.58
CA GLN A 201 -12.98 -7.26 -26.07
C GLN A 201 -12.03 -8.46 -25.98
N ALA A 202 -10.72 -8.25 -26.16
CA ALA A 202 -9.70 -9.29 -26.10
C ALA A 202 -9.30 -9.65 -24.65
N LEU A 203 -9.51 -8.73 -23.71
CA LEU A 203 -9.11 -8.90 -22.32
C LEU A 203 -9.79 -10.10 -21.65
N ALA A 204 -11.09 -10.29 -21.87
CA ALA A 204 -11.85 -11.39 -21.27
C ALA A 204 -11.37 -12.77 -21.72
N GLU A 205 -10.83 -12.87 -22.94
CA GLU A 205 -10.35 -14.12 -23.51
C GLU A 205 -8.91 -14.44 -23.08
N LEU A 206 -8.05 -13.42 -23.02
CA LEU A 206 -6.63 -13.58 -22.67
C LEU A 206 -6.40 -13.59 -21.15
N PHE A 207 -7.06 -12.70 -20.43
CA PHE A 207 -6.86 -12.42 -18.99
C PHE A 207 -8.20 -12.26 -18.26
N PRO A 208 -9.05 -13.31 -18.18
CA PRO A 208 -10.38 -13.24 -17.57
C PRO A 208 -10.36 -12.76 -16.11
N GLU A 209 -9.31 -13.07 -15.36
CA GLU A 209 -9.13 -12.64 -13.96
C GLU A 209 -8.87 -11.14 -13.86
N ILE A 210 -8.14 -10.57 -14.83
CA ILE A 210 -7.92 -9.12 -14.92
C ILE A 210 -9.19 -8.43 -15.42
N GLN A 211 -9.93 -9.02 -16.36
CA GLN A 211 -11.26 -8.53 -16.74
C GLN A 211 -12.18 -8.43 -15.53
N GLN A 212 -12.17 -9.44 -14.65
CA GLN A 212 -12.97 -9.42 -13.42
C GLN A 212 -12.58 -8.26 -12.50
N ILE A 213 -11.28 -7.98 -12.32
CA ILE A 213 -10.81 -6.82 -11.56
C ILE A 213 -11.33 -5.52 -12.20
N LEU A 214 -11.14 -5.34 -13.50
CA LEU A 214 -11.51 -4.12 -14.21
C LEU A 214 -13.03 -3.90 -14.30
N SER A 215 -13.83 -4.96 -14.16
CA SER A 215 -15.30 -4.89 -14.15
C SER A 215 -15.90 -4.71 -12.74
N SER A 216 -15.05 -4.66 -11.70
CA SER A 216 -15.49 -4.58 -10.30
C SER A 216 -15.25 -3.18 -9.71
N PRO A 217 -15.85 -2.86 -8.54
CA PRO A 217 -15.64 -1.56 -7.88
C PRO A 217 -14.17 -1.26 -7.53
N VAL A 218 -13.31 -2.28 -7.44
CA VAL A 218 -11.86 -2.08 -7.20
C VAL A 218 -11.06 -1.63 -8.41
N ARG A 219 -11.68 -1.47 -9.59
CA ARG A 219 -11.03 -1.03 -10.84
C ARG A 219 -10.09 0.16 -10.62
N GLU A 220 -10.60 1.25 -10.05
CA GLU A 220 -9.81 2.48 -9.85
C GLU A 220 -8.65 2.27 -8.89
N GLN A 221 -8.85 1.45 -7.85
CA GLN A 221 -7.79 1.11 -6.90
C GLN A 221 -6.69 0.30 -7.59
N ALA A 222 -7.06 -0.67 -8.43
CA ALA A 222 -6.12 -1.54 -9.13
C ALA A 222 -5.29 -0.75 -10.17
N LEU A 223 -5.94 0.08 -10.98
CA LEU A 223 -5.25 0.92 -11.96
C LEU A 223 -4.36 1.98 -11.28
N THR A 224 -4.81 2.57 -10.17
CA THR A 224 -4.00 3.52 -9.40
C THR A 224 -2.78 2.85 -8.78
N ALA A 225 -2.94 1.67 -8.18
CA ALA A 225 -1.83 0.90 -7.61
C ALA A 225 -0.81 0.51 -8.69
N LEU A 226 -1.27 0.07 -9.87
CA LEU A 226 -0.38 -0.23 -11.00
C LEU A 226 0.40 1.01 -11.45
N LYS A 227 -0.25 2.17 -11.61
CA LYS A 227 0.44 3.44 -11.93
C LYS A 227 1.46 3.84 -10.88
N ARG A 228 1.11 3.74 -9.60
CA ARG A 228 2.04 4.00 -8.49
C ARG A 228 3.23 3.07 -8.52
N SER A 229 3.02 1.78 -8.81
CA SER A 229 4.13 0.83 -8.91
C SER A 229 5.13 1.23 -10.00
N CYS A 230 4.69 1.92 -11.06
CA CYS A 230 5.59 2.44 -12.10
C CYS A 230 6.50 3.57 -11.59
N GLN A 231 6.03 4.35 -10.61
CA GLN A 231 6.83 5.40 -9.96
C GLN A 231 7.84 4.82 -8.96
N LEU A 232 7.64 3.57 -8.52
CA LEU A 232 8.45 2.92 -7.50
C LEU A 232 9.47 1.93 -8.08
N THR A 233 9.23 1.38 -9.27
CA THR A 233 10.09 0.37 -9.90
C THR A 233 9.85 0.25 -11.40
N ASP A 234 10.88 -0.19 -12.12
CA ASP A 234 10.81 -0.58 -13.54
C ASP A 234 10.60 -2.09 -13.74
N THR A 235 10.59 -2.87 -12.66
CA THR A 235 10.46 -4.33 -12.73
C THR A 235 9.02 -4.77 -13.01
N ALA A 236 8.83 -5.51 -14.11
CA ALA A 236 7.54 -6.08 -14.47
C ALA A 236 6.99 -7.03 -13.38
N THR A 237 7.87 -7.73 -12.66
CA THR A 237 7.50 -8.66 -11.58
C THR A 237 6.66 -8.01 -10.48
N ALA A 238 7.10 -6.85 -9.96
CA ALA A 238 6.36 -6.15 -8.90
C ALA A 238 5.10 -5.48 -9.42
N ARG A 239 5.14 -4.92 -10.64
CA ARG A 239 3.97 -4.31 -11.29
C ARG A 239 2.86 -5.35 -11.52
N PHE A 240 3.22 -6.55 -11.97
CA PHE A 240 2.29 -7.67 -12.15
C PHE A 240 1.71 -8.16 -10.82
N ALA A 241 2.55 -8.38 -9.81
CA ALA A 241 2.10 -8.82 -8.49
C ALA A 241 1.16 -7.80 -7.82
N THR A 242 1.44 -6.50 -7.99
CA THR A 242 0.58 -5.39 -7.53
C THR A 242 -0.81 -5.46 -8.16
N LEU A 243 -0.91 -5.74 -9.47
CA LEU A 243 -2.20 -5.90 -10.13
C LEU A 243 -2.93 -7.17 -9.66
N CYS A 244 -2.21 -8.29 -9.56
CA CYS A 244 -2.77 -9.58 -9.16
C CYS A 244 -3.38 -9.56 -7.75
N TYR A 245 -2.84 -8.75 -6.83
CA TYR A 245 -3.38 -8.57 -5.49
C TYR A 245 -4.90 -8.32 -5.48
N PHE A 246 -5.40 -7.54 -6.45
CA PHE A 246 -6.81 -7.17 -6.53
C PHE A 246 -7.76 -8.30 -6.96
N ILE A 247 -7.24 -9.48 -7.36
CA ILE A 247 -8.07 -10.65 -7.65
C ILE A 247 -8.93 -11.02 -6.43
N LYS A 248 -8.32 -11.10 -5.23
CA LYS A 248 -9.03 -11.37 -3.97
C LYS A 248 -10.17 -10.38 -3.73
N LYS A 249 -9.88 -9.08 -3.77
CA LYS A 249 -10.87 -8.03 -3.52
C LYS A 249 -12.02 -8.05 -4.55
N SER A 250 -11.71 -8.29 -5.83
CA SER A 250 -12.73 -8.39 -6.87
C SER A 250 -13.73 -9.54 -6.64
N ILE A 251 -13.28 -10.63 -6.03
CA ILE A 251 -14.12 -11.80 -5.70
C ILE A 251 -14.95 -11.53 -4.44
N GLU A 252 -14.34 -10.93 -3.41
CA GLU A 252 -15.01 -10.57 -2.15
C GLU A 252 -16.17 -9.59 -2.40
N ASP A 253 -15.94 -8.56 -3.23
CA ASP A 253 -16.97 -7.59 -3.61
C ASP A 253 -18.10 -8.22 -4.43
N SER A 254 -17.76 -9.12 -5.35
CA SER A 254 -18.75 -9.84 -6.16
C SER A 254 -19.72 -10.68 -5.31
N ASN A 255 -19.25 -11.22 -4.18
CA ASN A 255 -20.06 -12.01 -3.27
C ASN A 255 -20.95 -11.13 -2.38
N GLN A 256 -20.48 -9.95 -1.97
CA GLN A 256 -21.32 -8.99 -1.22
C GLN A 256 -22.51 -8.50 -2.05
N HIS A 257 -22.30 -8.23 -3.34
CA HIS A 257 -23.37 -7.81 -4.27
C HIS A 257 -24.35 -8.95 -4.63
N LYS A 258 -23.88 -10.20 -4.66
CA LYS A 258 -24.75 -11.37 -4.84
C LYS A 258 -25.56 -11.69 -3.58
N ASN A 259 -24.99 -11.51 -2.39
CA ASN A 259 -25.69 -11.73 -1.13
C ASN A 259 -26.73 -10.63 -0.82
N SER A 260 -26.53 -9.39 -1.29
CA SER A 260 -27.57 -8.35 -1.22
C SER A 260 -28.72 -8.61 -2.20
N ALA A 261 -28.45 -9.17 -3.39
CA ALA A 261 -29.48 -9.59 -4.35
C ALA A 261 -30.21 -10.89 -3.92
N ALA A 262 -29.53 -11.82 -3.25
CA ALA A 262 -30.11 -13.07 -2.73
C ALA A 262 -30.91 -12.87 -1.43
N LYS A 263 -30.53 -11.90 -0.58
CA LYS A 263 -31.33 -11.50 0.59
C LYS A 263 -32.71 -10.92 0.24
N ALA A 264 -32.93 -10.48 -1.00
CA ALA A 264 -34.25 -10.07 -1.49
C ALA A 264 -35.13 -11.25 -1.94
N ARG A 265 -34.63 -12.50 -1.97
CA ARG A 265 -35.36 -13.67 -2.51
C ARG A 265 -35.41 -14.92 -1.64
N GLN A 266 -34.79 -14.94 -0.47
CA GLN A 266 -34.87 -16.08 0.46
C GLN A 266 -35.32 -15.66 1.85
N ASN A 267 -36.63 -15.42 1.98
CA ASN A 267 -37.38 -15.64 3.21
C ASN A 267 -38.38 -16.76 2.93
N LYS A 268 -37.90 -18.01 2.97
CA LYS A 268 -38.67 -19.23 3.28
C LYS A 268 -37.75 -20.46 3.24
N ASP A 269 -37.99 -21.35 4.20
CA ASP A 269 -37.49 -22.71 4.37
C ASP A 269 -36.11 -22.94 5.01
N GLN A 270 -36.16 -22.94 6.34
CA GLN A 270 -35.90 -24.08 7.23
C GLN A 270 -34.61 -24.93 7.08
N SER A 271 -33.81 -24.84 8.15
CA SER A 271 -33.29 -25.94 8.99
C SER A 271 -32.80 -27.24 8.34
N ARG A 272 -31.52 -27.56 8.56
CA ARG A 272 -31.03 -28.78 9.28
C ARG A 272 -29.51 -28.94 9.16
N GLY A 273 -28.87 -29.35 10.26
CA GLY A 273 -27.88 -30.44 10.23
C GLY A 273 -26.39 -30.10 10.34
N ASN A 274 -25.88 -30.21 11.57
CA ASN A 274 -24.54 -30.61 12.05
C ASN A 274 -23.46 -31.10 11.07
N GLY A 275 -22.19 -30.80 11.41
CA GLY A 275 -21.06 -31.67 11.11
C GLY A 275 -19.69 -31.01 11.23
N ASN A 276 -19.01 -31.17 12.37
CA ASN A 276 -17.57 -30.94 12.52
C ASN A 276 -16.78 -31.82 11.54
N ASN A 277 -15.84 -31.22 10.81
CA ASN A 277 -14.58 -31.87 10.43
C ASN A 277 -13.57 -30.79 10.00
N ILE A 278 -12.67 -30.48 10.91
CA ILE A 278 -11.39 -29.84 10.64
C ILE A 278 -10.50 -30.97 10.13
N ASP A 279 -10.12 -30.97 8.84
CA ASP A 279 -8.86 -31.54 8.31
C ASP A 279 -8.84 -31.60 6.77
N LYS A 280 -8.34 -30.51 6.18
CA LYS A 280 -7.57 -30.32 4.93
C LYS A 280 -7.70 -28.84 4.59
N GLU A 281 -6.60 -28.08 4.61
CA GLU A 281 -6.63 -26.64 4.32
C GLU A 281 -7.25 -26.38 2.94
N ASP A 282 -8.52 -26.00 2.91
CA ASP A 282 -9.19 -25.53 1.71
C ASP A 282 -8.47 -24.28 1.22
N ILE A 283 -7.68 -24.41 0.14
CA ILE A 283 -7.03 -23.28 -0.52
C ILE A 283 -8.12 -22.25 -0.83
N PRO A 284 -8.03 -21.01 -0.32
CA PRO A 284 -9.05 -20.01 -0.56
C PRO A 284 -9.27 -19.84 -2.07
N ARG A 285 -10.54 -19.76 -2.50
CA ARG A 285 -10.92 -19.72 -3.93
C ARG A 285 -10.12 -18.73 -4.77
N TYR A 286 -9.78 -17.56 -4.22
CA TYR A 286 -8.99 -16.54 -4.91
C TYR A 286 -7.54 -17.00 -5.18
N GLN A 287 -6.93 -17.79 -4.29
CA GLN A 287 -5.59 -18.35 -4.49
C GLN A 287 -5.61 -19.40 -5.60
N ALA A 288 -6.64 -20.25 -5.67
CA ALA A 288 -6.79 -21.22 -6.74
C ALA A 288 -6.94 -20.54 -8.12
N ILE A 289 -7.71 -19.44 -8.18
CA ILE A 289 -7.85 -18.61 -9.40
C ILE A 289 -6.49 -18.01 -9.81
N LEU A 290 -5.77 -17.41 -8.86
CA LEU A 290 -4.43 -16.85 -9.12
C LEU A 290 -3.45 -17.93 -9.61
N GLN A 291 -3.41 -19.09 -8.96
CA GLN A 291 -2.53 -20.20 -9.37
C GLN A 291 -2.86 -20.70 -10.78
N SER A 292 -4.15 -20.93 -11.07
CA SER A 292 -4.62 -21.34 -12.40
C SER A 292 -4.24 -20.32 -13.48
N MET A 293 -4.40 -19.03 -13.22
CA MET A 293 -3.96 -17.97 -14.13
C MET A 293 -2.45 -18.04 -14.39
N LEU A 294 -1.63 -18.15 -13.33
CA LEU A 294 -0.18 -18.18 -13.44
C LEU A 294 0.34 -19.43 -14.19
N GLU A 295 -0.34 -20.57 -14.03
CA GLU A 295 -0.04 -21.81 -14.77
C GLU A 295 -0.43 -21.69 -16.24
N ARG A 296 -1.64 -21.20 -16.53
CA ARG A 296 -2.13 -20.97 -17.90
C ARG A 296 -1.24 -20.00 -18.68
N LEU A 297 -0.73 -18.96 -18.03
CA LEU A 297 0.18 -17.99 -18.62
C LEU A 297 1.64 -18.47 -18.68
N LYS A 298 1.96 -19.63 -18.09
CA LYS A 298 3.33 -20.14 -17.91
C LYS A 298 4.26 -19.09 -17.30
N ALA A 299 3.77 -18.35 -16.30
CA ALA A 299 4.54 -17.31 -15.63
C ALA A 299 5.85 -17.88 -15.03
N PRO A 300 6.99 -17.17 -15.15
CA PRO A 300 8.23 -17.57 -14.51
C PRO A 300 8.10 -17.68 -12.99
N ASN A 301 8.97 -18.49 -12.38
CA ASN A 301 8.89 -18.84 -10.96
C ASN A 301 8.98 -17.62 -10.03
N GLU A 302 9.74 -16.59 -10.41
CA GLU A 302 9.86 -15.35 -9.63
C GLU A 302 8.53 -14.57 -9.54
N TYR A 303 7.78 -14.51 -10.65
CA TYR A 303 6.46 -13.88 -10.70
C TYR A 303 5.47 -14.67 -9.85
N LYS A 304 5.45 -16.01 -10.00
CA LYS A 304 4.60 -16.89 -9.19
C LYS A 304 4.85 -16.70 -7.70
N ALA A 305 6.12 -16.72 -7.29
CA ALA A 305 6.49 -16.57 -5.89
C ALA A 305 6.07 -15.21 -5.33
N LEU A 306 6.30 -14.11 -6.06
CA LEU A 306 5.94 -12.78 -5.60
C LEU A 306 4.42 -12.56 -5.57
N CYS A 307 3.68 -12.96 -6.60
CA CYS A 307 2.23 -12.83 -6.63
C CYS A 307 1.58 -13.55 -5.44
N LEU A 308 1.98 -14.80 -5.16
CA LEU A 308 1.47 -15.55 -4.02
C LEU A 308 1.83 -14.90 -2.68
N LEU A 309 3.06 -14.41 -2.54
CA LEU A 309 3.51 -13.74 -1.32
C LEU A 309 2.71 -12.46 -1.06
N VAL A 310 2.54 -11.62 -2.07
CA VAL A 310 1.75 -10.38 -2.00
C VAL A 310 0.29 -10.71 -1.66
N GLN A 311 -0.31 -11.70 -2.33
CA GLN A 311 -1.70 -12.13 -2.08
C GLN A 311 -1.92 -12.58 -0.62
N GLN A 312 -0.92 -13.24 -0.02
CA GLN A 312 -1.03 -13.83 1.32
C GLN A 312 -0.70 -12.86 2.45
N ARG A 313 0.26 -11.96 2.24
CA ARG A 313 0.88 -11.19 3.33
C ARG A 313 0.67 -9.67 3.25
N CYS A 314 0.24 -9.14 2.10
CA CYS A 314 0.14 -7.69 1.92
C CYS A 314 -0.86 -7.06 2.90
N ASP A 315 -2.05 -7.64 3.09
CA ASP A 315 -3.06 -7.12 4.03
C ASP A 315 -2.52 -7.07 5.45
N GLN A 316 -1.86 -8.16 5.89
CA GLN A 316 -1.21 -8.24 7.20
C GLN A 316 -0.16 -7.15 7.39
N LEU A 317 0.66 -6.86 6.37
CA LEU A 317 1.63 -5.76 6.46
C LEU A 317 0.93 -4.39 6.52
N LEU A 318 -0.10 -4.17 5.71
CA LEU A 318 -0.85 -2.91 5.69
C LEU A 318 -1.51 -2.61 7.03
N GLU A 319 -1.92 -3.65 7.76
CA GLU A 319 -2.59 -3.64 9.06
C GLU A 319 -1.65 -4.02 10.22
N ILE A 320 -0.33 -3.98 10.03
CA ILE A 320 0.66 -4.51 11.00
C ILE A 320 0.51 -3.98 12.43
N ASN A 321 0.02 -2.74 12.58
CA ASN A 321 -0.17 -2.11 13.89
C ASN A 321 -1.39 -2.66 14.66
N SER A 322 -2.41 -3.17 13.96
CA SER A 322 -3.60 -3.78 14.55
C SER A 322 -3.52 -5.31 14.69
N LEU A 323 -2.44 -5.92 14.20
CA LEU A 323 -2.24 -7.37 14.32
C LEU A 323 -1.92 -7.80 15.76
N SER A 324 -2.49 -8.94 16.16
CA SER A 324 -2.09 -9.65 17.38
C SER A 324 -0.63 -10.11 17.31
N THR A 325 -0.03 -10.44 18.46
CA THR A 325 1.33 -10.97 18.55
C THR A 325 1.55 -12.21 17.68
N GLU A 326 0.58 -13.12 17.68
CA GLU A 326 0.61 -14.33 16.86
C GLU A 326 0.55 -14.02 15.36
N GLU A 327 -0.25 -13.03 14.96
CA GLU A 327 -0.34 -12.60 13.56
C GLU A 327 0.92 -11.87 13.09
N LYS A 328 1.53 -11.04 13.94
CA LYS A 328 2.83 -10.41 13.67
C LYS A 328 3.91 -11.46 13.44
N LEU A 329 4.01 -12.46 14.32
CA LEU A 329 4.99 -13.55 14.13
C LEU A 329 4.71 -14.34 12.85
N ARG A 330 3.43 -14.68 12.57
CA ARG A 330 3.03 -15.37 11.33
C ARG A 330 3.34 -14.57 10.07
N LEU A 331 3.17 -13.24 10.10
CA LEU A 331 3.59 -12.36 9.01
C LEU A 331 5.09 -12.48 8.78
N TYR A 332 5.90 -12.30 9.83
CA TYR A 332 7.36 -12.38 9.72
C TYR A 332 7.86 -13.73 9.19
N GLU A 333 7.36 -14.83 9.73
CA GLU A 333 7.70 -16.19 9.29
C GLU A 333 7.27 -16.44 7.84
N GLY A 334 6.08 -15.96 7.47
CA GLY A 334 5.52 -16.11 6.13
C GLY A 334 6.26 -15.31 5.05
N LEU A 335 6.93 -14.22 5.41
CA LEU A 335 7.78 -13.47 4.48
C LEU A 335 9.11 -14.19 4.17
N ASP A 336 9.52 -15.13 5.04
CA ASP A 336 10.70 -15.97 4.87
C ASP A 336 12.00 -15.17 4.66
N ILE A 337 12.08 -13.97 5.24
CA ILE A 337 13.17 -12.99 5.01
C ILE A 337 14.52 -13.53 5.51
N GLN A 338 14.52 -14.37 6.54
CA GLN A 338 15.77 -14.96 7.08
C GLN A 338 16.45 -15.89 6.08
N ARG A 339 15.68 -16.68 5.32
CA ARG A 339 16.22 -17.60 4.31
C ARG A 339 16.34 -16.94 2.95
N ARG A 340 15.49 -15.96 2.64
CA ARG A 340 15.37 -15.33 1.31
C ARG A 340 15.19 -13.80 1.43
N PRO A 341 16.20 -13.07 1.96
CA PRO A 341 16.10 -11.63 2.20
C PRO A 341 15.84 -10.82 0.93
N GLN A 342 16.30 -11.30 -0.22
CA GLN A 342 16.12 -10.67 -1.54
C GLN A 342 14.66 -10.54 -1.98
N ARG A 343 13.71 -11.23 -1.32
CA ARG A 343 12.27 -11.11 -1.64
C ARG A 343 11.64 -9.85 -1.07
N LEU A 344 12.20 -9.32 0.00
CA LEU A 344 11.61 -8.22 0.76
C LEU A 344 11.48 -6.92 -0.05
N PRO A 345 12.49 -6.48 -0.83
CA PRO A 345 12.40 -5.21 -1.56
C PRO A 345 11.20 -5.15 -2.53
N LEU A 346 11.02 -6.19 -3.36
CA LEU A 346 9.90 -6.22 -4.31
C LEU A 346 8.54 -6.35 -3.61
N PHE A 347 8.47 -7.08 -2.50
CA PHE A 347 7.25 -7.18 -1.69
C PHE A 347 6.86 -5.81 -1.09
N LEU A 348 7.82 -5.07 -0.52
CA LEU A 348 7.58 -3.73 0.03
C LEU A 348 7.16 -2.72 -1.05
N ILE A 349 7.75 -2.81 -2.26
CA ILE A 349 7.32 -2.00 -3.41
C ILE A 349 5.84 -2.25 -3.73
N CYS A 350 5.43 -3.53 -3.79
CA CYS A 350 4.03 -3.89 -4.02
C CYS A 350 3.12 -3.33 -2.91
N ALA A 351 3.48 -3.55 -1.63
CA ALA A 351 2.69 -3.07 -0.49
C ALA A 351 2.54 -1.53 -0.49
N ARG A 352 3.61 -0.80 -0.81
CA ARG A 352 3.60 0.66 -0.91
C ARG A 352 2.71 1.16 -2.05
N ALA A 353 2.73 0.47 -3.19
CA ALA A 353 1.87 0.79 -4.33
C ALA A 353 0.38 0.56 -4.00
N ILE A 354 0.08 -0.51 -3.25
CA ILE A 354 -1.28 -0.93 -2.86
C ILE A 354 -1.87 -0.07 -1.74
N ALA A 355 -1.04 0.46 -0.83
CA ALA A 355 -1.49 1.23 0.33
C ALA A 355 -2.49 2.35 -0.05
N LYS A 356 -3.45 2.63 0.85
CA LYS A 356 -4.35 3.77 0.70
C LYS A 356 -3.59 5.02 1.16
N TRP A 357 -3.28 5.93 0.24
CA TRP A 357 -2.67 7.21 0.56
C TRP A 357 -3.79 8.19 0.90
N SER A 358 -3.86 8.67 2.14
CA SER A 358 -4.64 9.87 2.45
C SER A 358 -3.89 11.07 1.84
N SER A 359 -4.61 12.01 1.24
CA SER A 359 -4.04 13.20 0.57
C SER A 359 -3.29 14.17 1.49
N ARG A 360 -2.97 13.78 2.74
CA ARG A 360 -2.37 14.63 3.78
C ARG A 360 -1.13 14.05 4.46
N THR A 361 -0.77 12.78 4.25
CA THR A 361 0.44 12.18 4.86
C THR A 361 1.10 11.17 3.92
N ASP A 362 2.23 11.57 3.33
CA ASP A 362 3.09 10.75 2.45
C ASP A 362 3.95 9.70 3.19
N SER A 363 3.48 9.14 4.32
CA SER A 363 4.32 8.23 5.13
C SER A 363 3.80 6.79 5.12
N PHE A 364 4.50 5.91 4.39
CA PHE A 364 4.33 4.46 4.47
C PHE A 364 5.11 3.91 5.69
N ASN A 365 4.50 3.99 6.88
CA ASN A 365 5.16 3.64 8.15
C ASN A 365 5.24 2.13 8.41
N GLN A 366 4.52 1.32 7.63
CA GLN A 366 4.48 -0.14 7.75
C GLN A 366 5.85 -0.80 7.56
N GLU A 367 6.71 -0.21 6.73
CA GLU A 367 8.08 -0.68 6.54
C GLU A 367 8.91 -0.55 7.82
N GLN A 368 8.75 0.57 8.54
CA GLN A 368 9.42 0.78 9.82
C GLN A 368 8.90 -0.18 10.89
N ALA A 369 7.58 -0.41 10.94
CA ALA A 369 6.97 -1.38 11.86
C ALA A 369 7.47 -2.82 11.58
N LEU A 370 7.59 -3.20 10.30
CA LEU A 370 8.15 -4.50 9.93
C LEU A 370 9.63 -4.62 10.30
N GLN A 371 10.41 -3.55 10.15
CA GLN A 371 11.81 -3.53 10.57
C GLN A 371 11.95 -3.68 12.08
N GLN A 372 11.13 -2.98 12.87
CA GLN A 372 11.11 -3.15 14.33
C GLN A 372 10.75 -4.58 14.73
N LEU A 373 9.72 -5.15 14.10
CA LEU A 373 9.32 -6.54 14.33
C LEU A 373 10.46 -7.52 14.01
N ARG A 374 11.20 -7.27 12.92
CA ARG A 374 12.38 -8.05 12.55
C ARG A 374 13.46 -7.97 13.61
N ASP A 375 13.81 -6.77 14.08
CA ASP A 375 14.86 -6.57 15.08
C ASP A 375 14.56 -7.33 16.37
N ILE A 376 13.30 -7.34 16.82
CA ILE A 376 12.83 -8.12 17.98
C ILE A 376 13.07 -9.62 17.77
N ILE A 377 12.64 -10.14 16.63
CA ILE A 377 12.66 -11.57 16.35
C ILE A 377 14.11 -12.06 16.14
N GLU A 378 14.94 -11.27 15.47
CA GLU A 378 16.35 -11.57 15.22
C GLU A 378 17.22 -11.43 16.46
N ALA A 379 16.83 -10.63 17.46
CA ALA A 379 17.51 -10.61 18.75
C ALA A 379 17.44 -11.97 19.49
N ILE A 380 16.45 -12.82 19.19
CA ILE A 380 16.29 -14.13 19.82
C ILE A 380 17.00 -15.20 18.98
N GLN A 381 18.19 -15.59 19.45
CA GLN A 381 19.06 -16.51 18.73
C GLN A 381 18.81 -17.98 19.11
N PRO A 382 18.64 -18.90 18.14
CA PRO A 382 18.46 -20.32 18.43
C PRO A 382 19.59 -20.95 19.25
N ARG A 383 20.82 -20.42 19.12
CA ARG A 383 22.01 -20.90 19.83
C ARG A 383 21.89 -20.72 21.34
N GLU A 384 21.32 -19.61 21.80
CA GLU A 384 21.15 -19.31 23.22
C GLU A 384 20.12 -20.25 23.86
N ILE A 385 19.07 -20.60 23.11
CA ILE A 385 18.04 -21.54 23.56
C ILE A 385 18.58 -22.97 23.57
N ALA A 386 19.40 -23.33 22.58
CA ALA A 386 20.09 -24.62 22.57
C ALA A 386 21.08 -24.74 23.74
N ALA A 387 21.78 -23.66 24.11
CA ALA A 387 22.64 -23.61 25.29
C ALA A 387 21.87 -23.79 26.61
N ALA A 388 20.60 -23.40 26.65
CA ALA A 388 19.67 -23.67 27.76
C ALA A 388 19.16 -25.12 27.80
N GLY A 389 19.64 -26.01 26.93
CA GLY A 389 19.37 -27.46 26.99
C GLY A 389 18.25 -27.96 26.07
N PHE A 390 17.54 -27.08 25.36
CA PHE A 390 16.47 -27.49 24.44
C PHE A 390 17.03 -28.08 23.14
N LYS A 391 16.44 -29.17 22.64
CA LYS A 391 16.87 -29.87 21.41
C LYS A 391 15.68 -30.28 20.53
N GLY A 392 15.94 -30.47 19.24
CA GLY A 392 14.95 -30.98 18.27
C GLY A 392 13.67 -30.14 18.22
N LYS A 393 12.50 -30.79 18.25
CA LYS A 393 11.19 -30.11 18.22
C LYS A 393 10.99 -29.15 19.40
N ALA A 394 11.52 -29.49 20.58
CA ALA A 394 11.43 -28.64 21.77
C ALA A 394 12.19 -27.32 21.60
N LEU A 395 13.32 -27.31 20.89
CA LEU A 395 14.03 -26.08 20.54
C LEU A 395 13.17 -25.16 19.67
N GLY A 396 12.46 -25.70 18.68
CA GLY A 396 11.57 -24.94 17.80
C GLY A 396 10.37 -24.34 18.54
N THR A 397 9.72 -25.12 19.41
CA THR A 397 8.60 -24.65 20.24
C THR A 397 9.06 -23.54 21.19
N GLU A 398 10.20 -23.72 21.86
CA GLU A 398 10.72 -22.72 22.79
C GLU A 398 11.17 -21.44 22.06
N LEU A 399 11.80 -21.56 20.89
CA LEU A 399 12.15 -20.41 20.06
C LEU A 399 10.90 -19.61 19.65
N ARG A 400 9.83 -20.30 19.25
CA ARG A 400 8.54 -19.66 18.94
C ARG A 400 7.96 -18.96 20.16
N ASN A 401 7.92 -19.64 21.31
CA ASN A 401 7.39 -19.07 22.55
C ASN A 401 8.16 -17.82 22.99
N ARG A 402 9.49 -17.84 22.96
CA ARG A 402 10.31 -16.66 23.30
C ARG A 402 10.10 -15.51 22.33
N ARG A 403 9.93 -15.79 21.03
CA ARG A 403 9.60 -14.76 20.03
C ARG A 403 8.23 -14.13 20.29
N LEU A 404 7.22 -14.95 20.56
CA LEU A 404 5.90 -14.45 20.96
C LEU A 404 6.01 -13.60 22.22
N GLN A 405 6.69 -14.10 23.25
CA GLN A 405 6.91 -13.33 24.48
C GLN A 405 7.68 -12.03 24.24
N ALA A 406 8.65 -11.95 23.33
CA ALA A 406 9.38 -10.72 23.06
C ALA A 406 8.54 -9.69 22.29
N ILE A 407 7.77 -10.15 21.29
CA ILE A 407 6.83 -9.30 20.55
C ILE A 407 5.74 -8.78 21.50
N ASP A 408 5.21 -9.70 22.31
CA ASP A 408 4.21 -9.39 23.33
C ASP A 408 4.80 -8.45 24.37
N ARG A 409 6.01 -8.70 24.89
CA ARG A 409 6.70 -7.84 25.86
C ARG A 409 7.03 -6.47 25.30
N GLN A 410 7.33 -6.30 24.01
CA GLN A 410 7.51 -4.96 23.46
C GLN A 410 6.17 -4.22 23.32
N THR A 411 5.13 -4.95 22.91
CA THR A 411 3.76 -4.42 22.88
C THR A 411 3.33 -4.05 24.30
N ASN A 412 3.64 -4.90 25.28
CA ASN A 412 3.35 -4.79 26.71
C ASN A 412 4.34 -3.90 27.47
N LEU A 413 5.54 -3.58 27.01
CA LEU A 413 6.44 -2.61 27.65
C LEU A 413 5.89 -1.19 27.48
N LEU A 414 5.07 -0.97 26.45
CA LEU A 414 4.25 0.24 26.32
C LEU A 414 3.08 0.26 27.35
N ILE A 415 2.76 -0.87 28.01
CA ILE A 415 1.52 -1.10 28.79
C ILE A 415 1.78 -1.41 30.27
N GLN A 416 2.77 -2.26 30.59
CA GLN A 416 3.19 -2.69 31.93
C GLN A 416 3.83 -1.58 32.77
N SER A 417 3.95 -0.37 32.23
CA SER A 417 4.26 0.81 33.03
C SER A 417 3.00 1.44 33.64
N ASN A 418 1.79 1.00 33.31
CA ASN A 418 0.60 1.70 33.76
C ASN A 418 0.40 1.57 35.27
N LEU A 419 0.23 2.71 35.94
CA LEU A 419 -0.15 2.79 37.35
C LEU A 419 -1.63 3.07 37.46
N PHE A 420 -2.29 2.33 38.34
CA PHE A 420 -3.73 2.38 38.51
C PHE A 420 -4.12 2.92 39.88
N ASN A 421 -5.14 3.76 39.93
CA ASN A 421 -5.76 4.24 41.17
C ASN A 421 -7.30 4.21 41.02
N GLY A 422 -8.00 4.02 42.13
CA GLY A 422 -9.47 3.92 42.14
C GLY A 422 -10.02 2.54 41.76
N PRO A 423 -11.35 2.37 41.80
CA PRO A 423 -12.01 1.07 41.67
C PRO A 423 -11.87 0.44 40.26
N ASP A 424 -11.65 -0.88 40.20
CA ASP A 424 -11.49 -1.64 38.94
C ASP A 424 -12.78 -1.73 38.11
N ASP A 425 -13.93 -1.60 38.76
CA ASP A 425 -15.28 -1.68 38.23
C ASP A 425 -15.93 -0.29 38.01
N SER A 426 -15.14 0.78 38.04
CA SER A 426 -15.65 2.13 37.75
C SER A 426 -16.26 2.21 36.34
N SER A 427 -17.33 2.99 36.20
CA SER A 427 -17.85 3.44 34.90
C SER A 427 -17.11 4.67 34.36
N TYR A 428 -16.24 5.31 35.16
CA TYR A 428 -15.54 6.54 34.81
C TYR A 428 -14.02 6.30 34.77
N TYR A 429 -13.40 6.60 33.63
CA TYR A 429 -11.97 6.40 33.41
C TYR A 429 -11.27 7.71 33.10
N PHE A 430 -10.08 7.87 33.68
CA PHE A 430 -9.18 8.97 33.38
C PHE A 430 -7.80 8.46 32.96
N LEU A 431 -7.46 8.58 31.67
CA LEU A 431 -6.11 8.32 31.16
C LEU A 431 -5.23 9.55 31.39
N PHE A 432 -4.23 9.42 32.24
CA PHE A 432 -3.50 10.54 32.81
C PHE A 432 -2.01 10.54 32.42
N ALA A 433 -1.65 11.40 31.47
CA ALA A 433 -0.31 11.53 30.92
C ALA A 433 0.58 12.52 31.69
N HIS A 434 1.87 12.23 31.75
CA HIS A 434 2.85 13.06 32.44
C HIS A 434 3.39 14.23 31.60
N GLY A 435 4.06 15.17 32.28
CA GLY A 435 4.75 16.31 31.64
C GLY A 435 6.12 15.95 31.06
N ALA A 436 6.81 16.91 30.46
CA ALA A 436 8.11 16.68 29.82
C ALA A 436 9.27 16.33 30.79
N GLY A 437 9.21 16.81 32.03
CA GLY A 437 10.34 16.80 32.96
C GLY A 437 10.35 15.66 33.99
N ALA A 438 9.19 15.06 34.27
CA ALA A 438 9.03 13.99 35.24
C ALA A 438 8.01 12.97 34.75
N GLY A 439 8.22 11.70 35.12
CA GLY A 439 7.35 10.59 34.76
C GLY A 439 6.08 10.50 35.61
N MET A 440 5.29 9.46 35.37
CA MET A 440 3.97 9.24 35.99
C MET A 440 3.94 9.08 37.52
N GLU A 441 5.09 8.77 38.14
CA GLU A 441 5.27 8.60 39.60
C GLU A 441 5.57 9.92 40.32
N HIS A 442 5.63 11.04 39.61
CA HIS A 442 5.84 12.33 40.26
C HIS A 442 4.74 12.61 41.30
N SER A 443 5.12 13.14 42.47
CA SER A 443 4.23 13.35 43.63
C SER A 443 2.93 14.09 43.29
N PHE A 444 3.01 15.10 42.41
CA PHE A 444 1.83 15.79 41.88
C PHE A 444 0.83 14.82 41.22
N MET A 445 1.31 13.97 40.31
CA MET A 445 0.45 13.04 39.58
C MET A 445 -0.10 11.94 40.49
N GLU A 446 0.73 11.47 41.42
CA GLU A 446 0.30 10.51 42.45
C GLU A 446 -0.82 11.07 43.32
N SER A 447 -0.66 12.30 43.82
CA SER A 447 -1.66 12.98 44.65
C SER A 447 -2.98 13.18 43.92
N VAL A 448 -2.95 13.62 42.65
CA VAL A 448 -4.15 13.77 41.81
C VAL A 448 -4.81 12.41 41.55
N ALA A 449 -4.03 11.39 41.17
CA ALA A 449 -4.56 10.07 40.86
C ALA A 449 -5.19 9.39 42.09
N HIS A 450 -4.57 9.53 43.27
CA HIS A 450 -5.10 9.00 44.52
C HIS A 450 -6.44 9.65 44.89
N GLN A 451 -6.50 10.99 44.92
CA GLN A 451 -7.70 11.71 45.31
C GLN A 451 -8.86 11.50 44.30
N LEU A 452 -8.57 11.39 43.00
CA LEU A 452 -9.59 11.00 42.01
C LEU A 452 -10.08 9.56 42.20
N GLY A 453 -9.17 8.65 42.56
CA GLY A 453 -9.50 7.27 42.91
C GLY A 453 -10.49 7.19 44.07
N GLU A 454 -10.28 8.00 45.11
CA GLU A 454 -11.20 8.12 46.27
C GLU A 454 -12.58 8.67 45.86
N LYS A 455 -12.67 9.40 44.76
CA LYS A 455 -13.93 9.90 44.18
C LYS A 455 -14.63 8.88 43.27
N GLY A 456 -14.12 7.64 43.20
CA GLY A 456 -14.72 6.53 42.44
C GLY A 456 -14.35 6.50 40.95
N ILE A 457 -13.32 7.25 40.54
CA ILE A 457 -12.85 7.32 39.15
C ILE A 457 -11.64 6.41 38.99
N ARG A 458 -11.63 5.57 37.94
CA ARG A 458 -10.48 4.74 37.61
C ARG A 458 -9.44 5.57 36.87
N VAL A 459 -8.33 5.86 37.53
CA VAL A 459 -7.21 6.61 36.94
C VAL A 459 -6.15 5.64 36.44
N ILE A 460 -5.70 5.85 35.21
CA ILE A 460 -4.66 5.06 34.55
C ILE A 460 -3.55 6.03 34.14
N ARG A 461 -2.40 5.96 34.80
CA ARG A 461 -1.22 6.75 34.46
C ARG A 461 -0.27 5.90 33.62
N PHE A 462 0.32 6.48 32.59
CA PHE A 462 1.25 5.79 31.69
C PHE A 462 2.48 6.65 31.39
N GLU A 463 3.54 6.04 30.87
CA GLU A 463 4.72 6.77 30.40
C GLU A 463 4.80 6.86 28.87
N PHE A 464 5.23 8.02 28.38
CA PHE A 464 5.62 8.16 26.98
C PHE A 464 6.92 7.40 26.69
N PRO A 465 7.16 6.96 25.44
CA PRO A 465 8.30 6.09 25.10
C PRO A 465 9.69 6.64 25.48
N TYR A 466 9.89 7.96 25.47
CA TYR A 466 11.16 8.57 25.88
C TYR A 466 11.41 8.46 27.39
N MET A 467 10.36 8.43 28.21
CA MET A 467 10.48 8.33 29.67
C MET A 467 10.77 6.88 30.08
N LEU A 468 10.12 5.91 29.42
CA LEU A 468 10.47 4.49 29.53
C LEU A 468 11.96 4.24 29.24
N LYS A 469 12.46 4.80 28.12
CA LYS A 469 13.89 4.72 27.78
C LYS A 469 14.78 5.43 28.81
N THR A 470 14.30 6.50 29.44
CA THR A 470 15.03 7.20 30.50
C THR A 470 15.16 6.30 31.72
N ARG A 471 14.10 5.58 32.11
CA ARG A 471 14.14 4.57 33.19
C ARG A 471 15.06 3.41 32.89
N GLU A 472 14.93 2.82 31.69
CA GLU A 472 15.72 1.66 31.28
C GLU A 472 17.22 1.99 31.21
N THR A 473 17.57 3.16 30.68
CA THR A 473 18.98 3.52 30.45
C THR A 473 19.61 4.35 31.56
N GLY A 474 18.82 4.84 32.52
CA GLY A 474 19.23 5.81 33.54
C GLY A 474 19.64 7.19 32.98
N LYS A 475 19.57 7.40 31.65
CA LYS A 475 19.99 8.63 30.98
C LYS A 475 18.77 9.45 30.58
N ARG A 476 18.71 10.71 31.05
CA ARG A 476 17.65 11.65 30.67
C ARG A 476 17.61 11.88 29.16
N ARG A 477 16.42 11.77 28.59
CA ARG A 477 16.16 12.06 27.17
C ARG A 477 15.14 13.19 27.02
N PRO A 478 15.25 14.04 25.98
CA PRO A 478 14.19 14.97 25.66
C PRO A 478 12.92 14.23 25.20
N PRO A 479 11.74 14.86 25.30
CA PRO A 479 10.50 14.30 24.75
C PRO A 479 10.63 13.92 23.27
N ASP A 480 9.94 12.85 22.88
CA ASP A 480 9.80 12.45 21.49
C ASP A 480 9.05 13.52 20.67
N ARG A 481 9.15 13.46 19.33
CA ARG A 481 8.39 14.35 18.44
C ARG A 481 6.89 14.04 18.50
N ALA A 482 6.07 15.03 18.16
CA ALA A 482 4.61 14.99 18.25
C ALA A 482 3.95 13.70 17.70
N PRO A 483 4.28 13.18 16.49
CA PRO A 483 3.62 11.99 15.97
C PRO A 483 3.74 10.77 16.89
N LYS A 484 4.91 10.59 17.51
CA LYS A 484 5.18 9.45 18.39
C LYS A 484 4.51 9.58 19.76
N LEU A 485 4.33 10.82 20.25
CA LEU A 485 3.59 11.06 21.48
C LEU A 485 2.08 10.86 21.28
N LEU A 486 1.54 11.29 20.15
CA LEU A 486 0.14 11.06 19.78
C LEU A 486 -0.14 9.57 19.57
N GLU A 487 0.72 8.85 18.85
CA GLU A 487 0.60 7.40 18.64
C GLU A 487 0.62 6.63 19.96
N ALA A 488 1.53 6.99 20.88
CA ALA A 488 1.58 6.36 22.20
C ALA A 488 0.29 6.61 23.00
N PHE A 489 -0.26 7.83 22.96
CA PHE A 489 -1.50 8.18 23.65
C PHE A 489 -2.72 7.47 23.02
N GLU A 490 -2.83 7.48 21.69
CA GLU A 490 -3.87 6.79 20.93
C GLU A 490 -3.88 5.27 21.22
N SER A 491 -2.70 4.68 21.35
CA SER A 491 -2.55 3.25 21.70
C SER A 491 -3.18 2.94 23.06
N GLN A 492 -2.94 3.79 24.07
CA GLN A 492 -3.54 3.63 25.41
C GLN A 492 -5.07 3.73 25.38
N VAL A 493 -5.61 4.63 24.55
CA VAL A 493 -7.06 4.79 24.38
C VAL A 493 -7.68 3.53 23.76
N LYS A 494 -7.13 3.06 22.64
CA LYS A 494 -7.65 1.89 21.93
C LYS A 494 -7.62 0.64 22.79
N GLU A 495 -6.50 0.39 23.44
CA GLU A 495 -6.35 -0.80 24.27
C GLU A 495 -7.29 -0.79 25.47
N LEU A 496 -7.46 0.35 26.14
CA LEU A 496 -8.42 0.46 27.24
C LEU A 496 -9.83 0.10 26.75
N LEU A 497 -10.26 0.64 25.61
CA LEU A 497 -11.58 0.34 25.04
C LEU A 497 -11.71 -1.12 24.62
N ASP A 498 -10.71 -1.69 23.95
CA ASP A 498 -10.69 -3.09 23.52
C ASP A 498 -10.75 -4.04 24.72
N SER A 499 -10.04 -3.72 25.81
CA SER A 499 -10.06 -4.51 27.05
C SER A 499 -11.46 -4.56 27.69
N LYS A 500 -12.28 -3.52 27.48
CA LYS A 500 -13.64 -3.43 28.04
C LYS A 500 -14.70 -4.01 27.11
N GLN A 501 -14.46 -4.11 25.80
CA GLN A 501 -15.36 -4.77 24.84
C GLN A 501 -15.44 -6.29 25.04
N ASN A 502 -14.35 -6.96 25.43
CA ASN A 502 -14.30 -8.43 25.59
C ASN A 502 -15.01 -8.96 26.86
N SER A 503 -15.62 -8.10 27.67
CA SER A 503 -16.28 -8.47 28.93
C SER A 503 -17.75 -8.91 28.78
N ASN A 504 -18.37 -8.74 27.61
CA ASN A 504 -19.76 -9.15 27.35
C ASN A 504 -19.97 -9.54 25.85
N PRO A 505 -19.88 -10.84 25.49
CA PRO A 505 -19.81 -11.28 24.09
C PRO A 505 -21.18 -11.35 23.37
N SER A 506 -22.26 -10.90 24.00
CA SER A 506 -23.62 -11.09 23.49
C SER A 506 -24.24 -9.79 22.99
N GLN A 507 -23.72 -9.23 21.89
CA GLN A 507 -24.47 -8.55 20.83
C GLN A 507 -23.52 -8.05 19.73
N GLY A 508 -23.67 -8.60 18.52
CA GLY A 508 -22.88 -8.23 17.34
C GLY A 508 -23.20 -6.82 16.85
N GLY A 509 -22.39 -5.87 17.31
CA GLY A 509 -22.27 -4.50 16.83
C GLY A 509 -21.01 -3.90 17.47
N VAL A 510 -20.27 -3.05 16.74
CA VAL A 510 -19.14 -2.30 17.30
C VAL A 510 -19.72 -1.22 18.22
N ASN A 511 -20.20 -1.62 19.40
CA ASN A 511 -20.74 -0.72 20.41
C ASN A 511 -19.60 -0.37 21.37
N LYS A 512 -19.40 0.93 21.59
CA LYS A 512 -18.49 1.46 22.61
C LYS A 512 -18.83 0.80 23.97
N PRO A 513 -17.84 0.34 24.75
CA PRO A 513 -18.08 -0.17 26.10
C PRO A 513 -18.80 0.90 26.93
N ASP A 514 -19.66 0.48 27.87
CA ASP A 514 -20.46 1.37 28.73
C ASP A 514 -19.59 2.02 29.82
N ILE A 515 -18.64 2.85 29.36
CA ILE A 515 -17.72 3.63 30.19
C ILE A 515 -17.62 5.05 29.65
N LYS A 516 -17.37 5.99 30.56
CA LYS A 516 -17.02 7.37 30.28
C LYS A 516 -15.50 7.51 30.30
N LEU A 517 -14.89 7.78 29.15
CA LEU A 517 -13.46 7.91 28.98
C LEU A 517 -13.05 9.37 28.85
N VAL A 518 -12.34 9.87 29.85
CA VAL A 518 -11.68 11.17 29.82
C VAL A 518 -10.17 10.97 29.66
N ILE A 519 -9.55 11.75 28.78
CA ILE A 519 -8.09 11.75 28.60
C ILE A 519 -7.50 13.07 29.09
N GLY A 520 -6.26 13.07 29.56
CA GLY A 520 -5.67 14.30 30.07
C GLY A 520 -4.24 14.18 30.53
N GLY A 521 -3.72 15.25 31.11
CA GLY A 521 -2.35 15.23 31.58
C GLY A 521 -1.84 16.52 32.19
N LYS A 522 -0.66 16.43 32.80
CA LYS A 522 0.10 17.60 33.28
C LYS A 522 0.87 18.22 32.11
N SER A 523 0.74 19.53 31.91
CA SER A 523 1.58 20.28 30.98
C SER A 523 1.55 19.69 29.56
N MET A 524 2.71 19.24 29.06
CA MET A 524 2.85 18.54 27.79
C MET A 524 1.82 17.41 27.61
N GLY A 525 1.56 16.60 28.64
CA GLY A 525 0.58 15.50 28.56
C GLY A 525 -0.83 16.00 28.25
N GLY A 526 -1.27 17.08 28.91
CA GLY A 526 -2.58 17.71 28.64
C GLY A 526 -2.66 18.34 27.25
N ARG A 527 -1.55 18.94 26.78
CA ARG A 527 -1.46 19.46 25.40
C ARG A 527 -1.67 18.36 24.36
N PHE A 528 -1.00 17.22 24.50
CA PHE A 528 -1.15 16.12 23.54
C PHE A 528 -2.50 15.41 23.68
N ALA A 529 -3.09 15.34 24.88
CA ALA A 529 -4.44 14.83 25.08
C ALA A 529 -5.47 15.68 24.31
N SER A 530 -5.43 17.00 24.47
CA SER A 530 -6.34 17.91 23.76
C SER A 530 -6.11 17.92 22.25
N LEU A 531 -4.86 17.80 21.79
CA LEU A 531 -4.56 17.72 20.36
C LEU A 531 -5.12 16.43 19.73
N LEU A 532 -4.92 15.27 20.39
CA LEU A 532 -5.50 14.00 19.96
C LEU A 532 -7.04 14.07 19.92
N ALA A 533 -7.66 14.66 20.95
CA ALA A 533 -9.11 14.82 21.02
C ALA A 533 -9.66 15.73 19.91
N ALA A 534 -8.95 16.81 19.59
CA ALA A 534 -9.34 17.72 18.50
C ALA A 534 -9.22 17.06 17.12
N GLU A 535 -8.20 16.22 16.89
CA GLU A 535 -8.00 15.54 15.61
C GLU A 535 -8.93 14.34 15.41
N GLN A 536 -9.12 13.51 16.44
CA GLN A 536 -9.75 12.19 16.30
C GLN A 536 -10.65 11.77 17.48
N GLY A 537 -10.92 12.67 18.44
CA GLY A 537 -11.58 12.32 19.72
C GLY A 537 -12.90 11.56 19.58
N LYS A 538 -13.78 12.00 18.68
CA LYS A 538 -15.07 11.34 18.42
C LYS A 538 -14.90 9.93 17.85
N HIS A 539 -13.91 9.72 16.97
CA HIS A 539 -13.64 8.41 16.36
C HIS A 539 -13.03 7.43 17.35
N LEU A 540 -12.22 7.93 18.29
CA LEU A 540 -11.59 7.14 19.35
C LEU A 540 -12.52 6.91 20.56
N GLY A 541 -13.74 7.44 20.56
CA GLY A 541 -14.67 7.26 21.68
C GLY A 541 -14.28 8.01 22.95
N ILE A 542 -13.57 9.14 22.84
CA ILE A 542 -13.21 10.00 23.97
C ILE A 542 -14.40 10.90 24.33
N ASP A 543 -14.80 10.93 25.60
CA ASP A 543 -15.93 11.73 26.09
C ASP A 543 -15.52 13.10 26.63
N GLY A 544 -14.27 13.25 27.09
CA GLY A 544 -13.80 14.50 27.66
C GLY A 544 -12.28 14.63 27.70
N VAL A 545 -11.81 15.86 27.90
CA VAL A 545 -10.39 16.19 28.07
C VAL A 545 -10.16 16.98 29.36
N ILE A 546 -9.09 16.67 30.10
CA ILE A 546 -8.65 17.49 31.24
C ILE A 546 -7.16 17.86 31.10
N CYS A 547 -6.85 19.16 31.19
CA CYS A 547 -5.49 19.67 31.16
C CYS A 547 -5.11 20.32 32.50
N LEU A 548 -3.97 19.92 33.08
CA LEU A 548 -3.45 20.48 34.33
C LEU A 548 -2.20 21.33 34.07
N GLY A 549 -2.34 22.66 34.17
CA GLY A 549 -1.31 23.63 33.79
C GLY A 549 -0.98 23.51 32.30
N PHE A 550 -1.89 23.95 31.41
CA PHE A 550 -1.71 23.83 29.97
C PHE A 550 -0.62 24.80 29.47
N PRO A 551 0.35 24.35 28.65
CA PRO A 551 1.45 25.20 28.20
C PRO A 551 1.07 25.97 26.94
N PHE A 552 0.30 27.07 27.08
CA PHE A 552 -0.20 27.90 25.98
C PHE A 552 0.90 28.48 25.12
N HIS A 553 2.07 28.74 25.69
CA HIS A 553 3.27 29.14 24.96
C HIS A 553 4.53 28.67 25.72
N PRO A 554 5.74 28.62 25.11
CA PRO A 554 6.98 28.45 25.86
C PRO A 554 7.20 29.60 26.85
N GLN A 555 7.88 29.34 27.97
CA GLN A 555 8.22 30.39 28.95
C GLN A 555 8.91 31.59 28.29
N GLY A 556 8.40 32.79 28.58
CA GLY A 556 8.91 34.06 28.06
C GLY A 556 8.71 34.26 26.55
N LYS A 557 7.83 33.48 25.92
CA LYS A 557 7.56 33.52 24.46
C LYS A 557 6.06 33.50 24.12
N PRO A 558 5.25 34.46 24.61
CA PRO A 558 3.79 34.48 24.39
C PRO A 558 3.39 34.54 22.91
N GLU A 559 4.29 34.99 22.03
CA GLU A 559 4.09 35.01 20.57
C GLU A 559 4.05 33.62 19.94
N ARG A 560 4.54 32.58 20.64
CA ARG A 560 4.54 31.19 20.17
C ARG A 560 3.40 30.40 20.80
N TYR A 561 2.18 30.80 20.48
CA TYR A 561 0.96 30.12 20.90
C TYR A 561 0.95 28.63 20.49
N ARG A 562 0.34 27.78 21.32
CA ARG A 562 0.34 26.31 21.20
C ARG A 562 -1.03 25.67 21.36
N GLY A 563 -2.07 26.51 21.45
CA GLY A 563 -3.45 26.10 21.66
C GLY A 563 -4.33 26.27 20.42
N GLU A 564 -3.78 26.27 19.21
CA GLU A 564 -4.56 26.49 17.99
C GLU A 564 -5.72 25.49 17.85
N HIS A 565 -5.50 24.24 18.27
CA HIS A 565 -6.50 23.17 18.23
C HIS A 565 -7.66 23.38 19.22
N LEU A 566 -7.48 24.18 20.27
CA LEU A 566 -8.53 24.48 21.26
C LEU A 566 -9.64 25.37 20.67
N HIS A 567 -9.37 26.07 19.58
CA HIS A 567 -10.38 26.87 18.89
C HIS A 567 -11.49 26.02 18.27
N SER A 568 -11.14 24.82 17.77
CA SER A 568 -12.04 23.95 17.01
C SER A 568 -12.35 22.62 17.71
N ILE A 569 -11.87 22.41 18.94
CA ILE A 569 -12.14 21.19 19.68
C ILE A 569 -13.64 21.05 19.96
N GLN A 570 -14.19 19.86 19.69
CA GLN A 570 -15.62 19.54 19.85
C GLN A 570 -15.87 18.53 20.98
N ILE A 571 -14.82 18.22 21.74
CA ILE A 571 -14.87 17.34 22.89
C ILE A 571 -14.86 18.25 24.13
N PRO A 572 -15.79 18.06 25.08
CA PRO A 572 -15.79 18.80 26.34
C PRO A 572 -14.39 18.79 26.97
N THR A 573 -13.87 19.97 27.31
CA THR A 573 -12.48 20.13 27.75
C THR A 573 -12.42 21.04 28.98
N LEU A 574 -11.84 20.54 30.06
CA LEU A 574 -11.54 21.32 31.27
C LEU A 574 -10.04 21.65 31.32
N ILE A 575 -9.71 22.94 31.42
CA ILE A 575 -8.33 23.41 31.65
C ILE A 575 -8.23 24.01 33.05
N ILE A 576 -7.43 23.39 33.91
CA ILE A 576 -7.13 23.90 35.25
C ILE A 576 -5.75 24.56 35.21
N GLN A 577 -5.70 25.85 35.52
CA GLN A 577 -4.53 26.71 35.32
C GLN A 577 -4.21 27.51 36.58
N GLY A 578 -2.94 27.69 36.93
CA GLY A 578 -2.55 28.66 37.94
C GLY A 578 -2.61 30.07 37.38
N GLU A 579 -3.11 31.05 38.13
CA GLU A 579 -3.22 32.44 37.65
C GLU A 579 -1.88 33.05 37.20
N ARG A 580 -0.79 32.61 37.83
CA ARG A 580 0.58 33.07 37.54
C ARG A 580 1.41 32.02 36.79
N ASP A 581 0.76 31.10 36.08
CA ASP A 581 1.47 30.11 35.29
C ASP A 581 2.32 30.79 34.20
N SER A 582 3.64 30.62 34.27
CA SER A 582 4.61 31.18 33.32
C SER A 582 4.46 30.71 31.86
N PHE A 583 3.64 29.69 31.60
CA PHE A 583 3.29 29.21 30.27
C PHE A 583 1.95 29.76 29.75
N GLY A 584 1.28 30.61 30.53
CA GLY A 584 0.06 31.32 30.20
C GLY A 584 -0.62 31.82 31.47
N THR A 585 -0.49 33.11 31.78
CA THR A 585 -1.16 33.73 32.94
C THR A 585 -2.66 33.83 32.71
N ARG A 586 -3.43 34.13 33.76
CA ARG A 586 -4.88 34.31 33.64
C ARG A 586 -5.25 35.32 32.56
N GLU A 587 -4.59 36.47 32.56
CA GLU A 587 -4.85 37.56 31.60
C GLU A 587 -4.55 37.13 30.15
N GLU A 588 -3.45 36.39 29.95
CA GLU A 588 -3.09 35.84 28.63
C GLU A 588 -4.13 34.80 28.18
N VAL A 589 -4.49 33.87 29.06
CA VAL A 589 -5.40 32.76 28.76
C VAL A 589 -6.81 33.25 28.44
N GLU A 590 -7.33 34.20 29.21
CA GLU A 590 -8.65 34.81 28.97
C GLU A 590 -8.72 35.58 27.64
N SER A 591 -7.56 35.96 27.06
CA SER A 591 -7.49 36.63 25.76
C SER A 591 -7.49 35.68 24.56
N TYR A 592 -7.17 34.39 24.75
CA TYR A 592 -7.03 33.44 23.65
C TYR A 592 -8.39 32.90 23.18
N PRO A 593 -8.59 32.72 21.85
CA PRO A 593 -9.84 32.18 21.34
C PRO A 593 -9.95 30.67 21.59
N THR A 594 -11.03 30.24 22.23
CA THR A 594 -11.35 28.82 22.43
C THR A 594 -12.77 28.46 22.02
N SER A 595 -13.00 27.18 21.75
CA SER A 595 -14.33 26.60 21.52
C SER A 595 -15.22 26.76 22.77
N PRO A 596 -16.55 26.86 22.61
CA PRO A 596 -17.49 26.83 23.74
C PRO A 596 -17.43 25.54 24.57
N ASP A 597 -16.84 24.47 24.03
CA ASP A 597 -16.62 23.21 24.75
C ASP A 597 -15.41 23.26 25.70
N VAL A 598 -14.67 24.38 25.75
CA VAL A 598 -13.52 24.59 26.63
C VAL A 598 -13.93 25.43 27.85
N CYS A 599 -13.77 24.84 29.04
CA CYS A 599 -14.00 25.48 30.32
C CYS A 599 -12.69 25.66 31.09
N TYR A 600 -12.60 26.74 31.86
CA TYR A 600 -11.42 27.09 32.65
C TYR A 600 -11.69 27.07 34.14
N GLN A 601 -10.71 26.61 34.92
CA GLN A 601 -10.65 26.83 36.36
C GLN A 601 -9.29 27.39 36.74
N PHE A 602 -9.28 28.62 37.26
CA PHE A 602 -8.08 29.27 37.73
C PHE A 602 -7.86 29.00 39.23
N LEU A 603 -6.59 28.73 39.58
CA LEU A 603 -6.15 28.53 40.96
C LEU A 603 -5.43 29.79 41.44
N GLU A 604 -5.97 30.41 42.49
CA GLU A 604 -5.61 31.75 42.95
C GLU A 604 -4.13 31.88 43.30
N ASP A 605 -3.42 32.81 42.66
CA ASP A 605 -1.98 33.02 42.84
C ASP A 605 -1.06 31.80 42.51
N GLY A 606 -1.64 30.71 42.00
CA GLY A 606 -0.95 29.46 41.68
C GLY A 606 0.00 29.58 40.49
N ASP A 607 1.11 28.84 40.53
CA ASP A 607 2.03 28.69 39.40
C ASP A 607 1.73 27.44 38.54
N HIS A 608 2.64 27.07 37.65
CA HIS A 608 2.49 25.90 36.76
C HIS A 608 2.36 24.57 37.51
N SER A 609 2.89 24.48 38.73
CA SER A 609 2.79 23.31 39.61
C SER A 609 1.64 23.47 40.60
N PHE A 610 0.78 24.48 40.42
CA PHE A 610 -0.31 24.89 41.31
C PHE A 610 0.15 25.44 42.66
N LYS A 611 1.43 25.78 42.80
CA LYS A 611 1.97 26.30 44.04
C LYS A 611 1.72 27.81 44.14
N PRO A 612 0.98 28.28 45.15
CA PRO A 612 0.79 29.71 45.37
C PRO A 612 1.98 30.34 46.12
N ARG A 613 2.04 31.67 46.17
CA ARG A 613 2.96 32.36 47.10
C ARG A 613 2.37 32.31 48.51
N LYS A 614 3.23 32.36 49.53
CA LYS A 614 2.80 32.34 50.94
C LYS A 614 1.78 33.44 51.30
N ALA A 615 1.78 34.55 50.58
CA ALA A 615 0.90 35.69 50.82
C ALA A 615 -0.55 35.46 50.37
N SER A 616 -0.84 34.44 49.55
CA SER A 616 -2.20 34.21 49.03
C SER A 616 -3.16 33.58 50.05
N GLY A 617 -2.64 33.01 51.14
CA GLY A 617 -3.46 32.25 52.10
C GLY A 617 -3.81 30.84 51.66
N PHE A 618 -3.42 30.41 50.45
CA PHE A 618 -3.61 29.05 49.95
C PHE A 618 -2.34 28.20 50.07
N THR A 619 -2.54 26.89 50.11
CA THR A 619 -1.47 25.89 50.02
C THR A 619 -1.56 25.11 48.71
N GLU A 620 -0.42 24.56 48.26
CA GLU A 620 -0.37 23.68 47.09
C GLU A 620 -1.34 22.50 47.21
N GLN A 621 -1.47 21.91 48.41
CA GLN A 621 -2.40 20.81 48.65
C GLN A 621 -3.87 21.23 48.51
N GLN A 622 -4.25 22.41 49.03
CA GLN A 622 -5.61 22.95 48.85
C GLN A 622 -5.93 23.17 47.37
N HIS A 623 -4.98 23.68 46.59
CA HIS A 623 -5.13 23.83 45.15
C HIS A 623 -5.27 22.49 44.43
N ILE A 624 -4.45 21.48 44.78
CA ILE A 624 -4.59 20.13 44.21
C ILE A 624 -5.96 19.55 44.54
N SER A 625 -6.44 19.67 45.79
CA SER A 625 -7.77 19.17 46.16
C SER A 625 -8.90 19.91 45.46
N SER A 626 -8.81 21.24 45.32
CA SER A 626 -9.77 22.04 44.55
C SER A 626 -9.79 21.65 43.07
N ALA A 627 -8.62 21.41 42.48
CA ALA A 627 -8.51 20.92 41.11
C ALA A 627 -9.14 19.53 40.97
N VAL A 628 -8.88 18.60 41.89
CA VAL A 628 -9.45 17.25 41.86
C VAL A 628 -10.98 17.27 41.99
N GLU A 629 -11.55 18.13 42.84
CA GLU A 629 -13.01 18.26 42.94
C GLU A 629 -13.63 18.65 41.60
N ALA A 630 -13.05 19.65 40.94
CA ALA A 630 -13.50 20.10 39.64
C ALA A 630 -13.36 19.03 38.55
N MET A 631 -12.25 18.28 38.56
CA MET A 631 -12.05 17.15 37.67
C MET A 631 -13.12 16.08 37.88
N ALA A 632 -13.42 15.73 39.13
CA ALA A 632 -14.40 14.71 39.47
C ALA A 632 -15.82 15.13 39.08
N GLU A 633 -16.19 16.39 39.34
CA GLU A 633 -17.47 16.94 38.89
C GLU A 633 -17.59 16.95 37.37
N PHE A 634 -16.53 17.36 36.67
CA PHE A 634 -16.52 17.39 35.21
C PHE A 634 -16.70 15.98 34.63
N ILE A 635 -15.94 15.00 35.10
CA ILE A 635 -16.00 13.61 34.62
C ILE A 635 -17.39 13.00 34.83
N LYS A 636 -18.03 13.28 35.98
CA LYS A 636 -19.35 12.72 36.33
C LYS A 636 -20.52 13.41 35.63
N LYS A 637 -20.30 14.57 35.01
CA LYS A 637 -21.32 15.31 34.24
C LYS A 637 -21.39 14.88 32.76
N LEU A 638 -20.41 14.11 32.26
CA LEU A 638 -20.34 13.59 30.89
C LEU A 638 -21.21 12.34 30.70
#